data_AF-L5JTG4-F1
#
_entry.id   AF-L5JTG4-F1
#
_cell.length_a   1.000
_cell.length_b   1.000
_cell.length_c   1.000
_cell.angle_alpha   90.00
_cell.angle_beta   90.00
_cell.angle_gamma   90.00
#
_symmetry.space_group_name_H-M   'P 1'
#
loop_
_entity.id
_entity.type
_entity.pdbx_description
1 polymer ?
#
loop_
_entity_poly.entity_id
_entity_poly.type
_entity_poly.pdbx_seq_one_letter_code
_entity_poly.pdbx_strand_id
1 'polypeptide(L)'
;MTSFYVSSSPSLGSITTPGERNFCISSIDIGSQPGAEVKPASPGLLATVAHANRVRVGTTPLGRPSLCLPPRCHTTVAHANRVRVGTTPLGRPSLCLPPSCNTACPLPGTCHVPGNIGICGTYGEGSLNGHEKETMQFLNDRLANYLEKVRQLERDNAELETKIREWSKCHESTVCPDYQSYFRSIEELQQKILCSKAENARLISQIDNAKLAADDFRIKHESEHALRLLVEADMCGMHKLLDDMSLAKADLEAQQESLKEEQLCLKSDHEQEVNTLRRQLGDRLRIELDTEPTVDLNSVLETMRCQYEAMVETNRRDVEQWFEAQSEGISLQATSCSEELQCCQSEILELRCTVNALEVERQAQHNLKDCLQNSLCEAEARYGTELAQMQSLISTVEEQLSEIRADLERQNQEYQVLLDVRARLEGEIDTYRKLLESEDCKHESEHALRLLVEADMCGMHKLLDDMSLAKADLEAQQESLKEEQLCLKSDHEQEVNTLRRQLGDRLRIELDTEPTVDLNSVLETMRCQYEAMVETNRRDVEQWFEAQSEGISLQATSCSEELQCCQSEILELRCTVNALEVERQAQHNLKDCLQNSLCEAEARYGTELAQMQSLISTVEEQLSEIRADLERQNQEYQVLLDVRVRLEGEIDTYRKLLESEDCKYVGPGQFLAKTHT
;
A
#
# COMPACT_ATOMS: atom_id res chain seq x y z
N MET A 1 41.42 -17.98 29.54
CA MET A 1 42.53 -17.84 30.53
C MET A 1 43.62 -18.80 30.10
N THR A 2 44.90 -18.44 30.06
CA THR A 2 45.59 -17.19 30.45
C THR A 2 46.06 -16.37 29.22
N SER A 3 46.57 -15.16 29.43
CA SER A 3 47.17 -14.32 28.37
C SER A 3 48.65 -14.07 28.64
N PHE A 4 49.41 -13.82 27.58
CA PHE A 4 50.57 -12.93 27.63
C PHE A 4 50.56 -12.00 26.41
N TYR A 5 50.51 -10.71 26.69
CA TYR A 5 50.95 -9.62 25.79
C TYR A 5 52.51 -9.71 25.68
N VAL A 6 53.24 -9.04 24.79
CA VAL A 6 53.19 -7.60 24.42
C VAL A 6 53.65 -7.38 22.97
N SER A 7 53.12 -6.30 22.38
CA SER A 7 53.42 -5.71 21.07
C SER A 7 54.88 -5.31 20.80
N SER A 8 55.20 -5.08 19.53
CA SER A 8 55.84 -3.81 19.10
C SER A 8 55.51 -3.48 17.64
N SER A 9 54.96 -2.29 17.41
CA SER A 9 54.90 -1.64 16.08
C SER A 9 56.16 -0.81 15.86
N PRO A 10 56.58 -0.58 14.60
CA PRO A 10 56.42 0.76 14.02
C PRO A 10 56.17 0.75 12.47
N SER A 11 56.08 1.85 11.74
CA SER A 11 55.27 3.09 11.86
C SER A 11 55.62 4.04 10.70
N LEU A 12 54.62 4.54 9.96
CA LEU A 12 54.69 5.64 8.95
C LEU A 12 55.64 5.47 7.75
N GLY A 13 55.23 5.94 6.56
CA GLY A 13 56.11 5.97 5.38
C GLY A 13 55.45 6.39 4.05
N SER A 14 54.90 7.61 3.96
CA SER A 14 54.36 8.14 2.69
C SER A 14 55.43 8.87 1.86
N ILE A 15 55.66 8.46 0.61
CA ILE A 15 56.49 9.17 -0.39
C ILE A 15 55.69 9.33 -1.70
N THR A 16 56.01 10.34 -2.52
CA THR A 16 55.14 10.87 -3.58
C THR A 16 55.87 11.17 -4.89
N THR A 17 55.27 10.76 -6.03
CA THR A 17 55.53 11.23 -7.43
C THR A 17 56.91 10.85 -8.04
N PRO A 18 57.16 10.99 -9.38
CA PRO A 18 56.35 11.66 -10.41
C PRO A 18 56.23 11.02 -11.83
N GLY A 19 55.15 11.40 -12.54
CA GLY A 19 55.19 12.12 -13.83
C GLY A 19 55.89 11.55 -15.07
N GLU A 20 55.07 11.15 -16.05
CA GLU A 20 55.20 11.33 -17.51
C GLU A 20 56.54 11.07 -18.25
N ARG A 21 56.49 10.20 -19.29
CA ARG A 21 56.47 10.67 -20.69
C ARG A 21 56.16 9.59 -21.73
N ASN A 22 55.62 10.05 -22.86
CA ASN A 22 55.14 9.24 -24.00
C ASN A 22 56.27 8.64 -24.85
N PHE A 23 55.94 7.59 -25.61
CA PHE A 23 56.37 7.46 -27.01
C PHE A 23 55.25 6.88 -27.88
N CYS A 24 55.32 7.07 -29.21
CA CYS A 24 54.21 6.80 -30.14
C CYS A 24 54.66 6.02 -31.38
N ILE A 25 53.85 5.03 -31.80
CA ILE A 25 53.81 4.39 -33.13
C ILE A 25 52.32 4.06 -33.35
N SER A 26 51.49 4.64 -34.23
CA SER A 26 51.56 5.19 -35.60
C SER A 26 51.03 4.24 -36.68
N SER A 27 49.78 4.49 -37.10
CA SER A 27 49.19 4.14 -38.43
C SER A 27 48.95 2.64 -38.70
N ILE A 28 48.05 2.17 -39.58
CA ILE A 28 47.41 2.66 -40.83
C ILE A 28 45.94 2.12 -40.80
N ASP A 29 44.85 2.86 -40.94
CA ASP A 29 44.32 3.70 -42.05
C ASP A 29 43.85 2.94 -43.32
N ILE A 30 42.53 2.77 -43.47
CA ILE A 30 41.75 2.69 -44.73
C ILE A 30 40.31 3.03 -44.34
N GLY A 31 39.73 4.07 -44.94
CA GLY A 31 38.39 4.59 -44.56
C GLY A 31 37.34 4.51 -45.66
N SER A 32 36.09 4.85 -45.32
CA SER A 32 35.09 5.37 -46.26
C SER A 32 34.00 6.17 -45.55
N GLN A 33 33.86 7.43 -45.96
CA GLN A 33 32.76 8.36 -45.67
C GLN A 33 31.88 8.50 -46.95
N PRO A 34 30.80 9.32 -47.03
CA PRO A 34 30.23 10.28 -46.06
C PRO A 34 28.69 10.19 -45.84
N GLY A 35 28.17 11.03 -44.94
CA GLY A 35 26.73 11.32 -44.76
C GLY A 35 26.43 11.78 -43.31
N ALA A 36 26.60 13.07 -42.97
CA ALA A 36 25.58 14.14 -43.09
C ALA A 36 24.38 13.93 -42.14
N GLU A 37 24.05 14.84 -41.19
CA GLU A 37 24.57 16.20 -40.93
C GLU A 37 24.32 16.69 -39.48
N VAL A 38 25.08 17.72 -39.05
CA VAL A 38 24.68 18.85 -38.16
C VAL A 38 23.83 18.52 -36.90
N LYS A 39 24.35 18.48 -35.65
CA LYS A 39 25.00 19.50 -34.77
C LYS A 39 24.11 19.84 -33.53
N PRO A 40 24.62 20.48 -32.45
CA PRO A 40 24.19 20.17 -31.08
C PRO A 40 23.66 21.36 -30.25
N ALA A 41 23.23 21.07 -29.01
CA ALA A 41 23.43 21.97 -27.87
C ALA A 41 23.43 21.22 -26.51
N SER A 42 24.45 21.50 -25.70
CA SER A 42 24.49 21.37 -24.23
C SER A 42 24.93 22.75 -23.69
N PRO A 43 25.02 23.02 -22.36
CA PRO A 43 24.61 22.22 -21.19
C PRO A 43 23.61 22.97 -20.29
N GLY A 44 23.24 22.37 -19.14
CA GLY A 44 22.25 22.92 -18.21
C GLY A 44 22.78 23.96 -17.21
N LEU A 45 22.01 24.19 -16.14
CA LEU A 45 22.45 24.98 -14.97
C LEU A 45 21.72 24.53 -13.70
N LEU A 46 22.45 24.50 -12.58
CA LEU A 46 21.96 24.19 -11.23
C LEU A 46 21.98 25.49 -10.42
N ALA A 47 20.87 25.88 -9.80
CA ALA A 47 20.76 27.16 -9.09
C ALA A 47 20.01 27.00 -7.75
N THR A 48 20.76 26.96 -6.66
CA THR A 48 20.26 27.01 -5.28
C THR A 48 20.00 28.47 -4.87
N VAL A 49 18.88 28.75 -4.20
CA VAL A 49 18.68 30.00 -3.44
C VAL A 49 18.03 29.65 -2.10
N ALA A 50 18.60 30.15 -1.01
CA ALA A 50 18.04 30.03 0.34
C ALA A 50 18.28 31.33 1.12
N HIS A 51 17.20 31.97 1.59
CA HIS A 51 17.15 32.98 2.65
C HIS A 51 15.68 33.37 2.92
N ALA A 52 15.25 33.82 4.10
CA ALA A 52 15.69 33.56 5.49
C ALA A 52 14.73 34.30 6.48
N ASN A 53 14.66 33.83 7.73
CA ASN A 53 14.20 34.49 8.96
C ASN A 53 12.67 34.63 9.21
N ARG A 54 12.12 34.59 10.45
CA ARG A 54 12.58 34.09 11.79
C ARG A 54 11.47 34.33 12.86
N VAL A 55 11.55 33.65 14.02
CA VAL A 55 10.87 33.94 15.34
C VAL A 55 9.42 33.40 15.41
N ARG A 56 8.93 32.70 16.46
CA ARG A 56 9.29 32.68 17.92
C ARG A 56 9.21 31.29 18.60
N VAL A 57 9.69 31.21 19.85
CA VAL A 57 9.71 30.00 20.72
C VAL A 57 8.94 30.23 22.03
N GLY A 58 8.28 29.18 22.57
CA GLY A 58 7.74 29.10 23.94
C GLY A 58 7.12 27.72 24.23
N THR A 59 7.84 26.77 24.85
CA THR A 59 7.93 26.47 26.31
C THR A 59 6.78 25.63 26.91
N THR A 60 7.15 24.56 27.63
CA THR A 60 6.34 23.53 28.30
C THR A 60 6.35 23.71 29.84
N PRO A 61 5.91 22.76 30.71
CA PRO A 61 4.61 22.06 30.84
C PRO A 61 4.03 22.13 32.30
N LEU A 62 3.03 21.29 32.63
CA LEU A 62 2.69 20.63 33.94
C LEU A 62 1.24 20.82 34.45
N GLY A 63 0.60 19.74 34.94
CA GLY A 63 -0.68 19.78 35.69
C GLY A 63 -1.45 18.44 35.80
N ARG A 64 -1.44 17.80 36.99
CA ARG A 64 -2.26 16.65 37.46
C ARG A 64 -2.64 16.91 38.94
N PRO A 65 -3.53 16.16 39.65
CA PRO A 65 -4.12 14.82 39.41
C PRO A 65 -5.69 14.89 39.42
N SER A 66 -6.58 14.01 39.97
CA SER A 66 -6.51 12.75 40.74
C SER A 66 -7.85 11.97 40.80
N LEU A 67 -7.75 10.63 40.77
CA LEU A 67 -8.47 9.59 41.56
C LEU A 67 -10.00 9.64 41.80
N CYS A 68 -10.71 8.55 41.43
CA CYS A 68 -11.39 7.65 42.38
C CYS A 68 -11.81 6.29 41.76
N LEU A 69 -12.04 5.27 42.61
CA LEU A 69 -12.33 3.83 42.32
C LEU A 69 -13.38 3.32 43.37
N PRO A 70 -13.76 2.02 43.61
CA PRO A 70 -13.12 0.73 43.27
C PRO A 70 -14.10 -0.48 42.93
N PRO A 71 -15.03 -0.40 41.95
CA PRO A 71 -16.14 -1.36 41.80
C PRO A 71 -15.82 -2.87 41.60
N ARG A 72 -16.83 -3.71 41.94
CA ARG A 72 -16.84 -5.17 42.18
C ARG A 72 -18.32 -5.70 42.17
N CYS A 73 -18.70 -6.98 41.98
CA CYS A 73 -17.97 -8.27 41.85
C CYS A 73 -18.88 -9.46 41.40
N HIS A 74 -18.29 -10.50 40.76
CA HIS A 74 -18.70 -11.95 40.74
C HIS A 74 -20.11 -12.35 40.18
N THR A 75 -20.48 -13.60 39.82
CA THR A 75 -19.88 -14.98 39.78
C THR A 75 -20.33 -15.69 38.46
N THR A 76 -19.58 -16.50 37.70
CA THR A 76 -18.95 -17.86 37.88
C THR A 76 -19.89 -19.08 37.62
N VAL A 77 -19.33 -20.13 36.97
CA VAL A 77 -19.83 -21.55 36.82
C VAL A 77 -20.85 -21.83 35.68
N ALA A 78 -20.88 -22.97 34.94
CA ALA A 78 -19.88 -23.88 34.33
C ALA A 78 -20.59 -24.98 33.47
N HIS A 79 -19.84 -25.72 32.62
CA HIS A 79 -19.97 -27.16 32.22
C HIS A 79 -21.37 -27.86 32.03
N ALA A 80 -21.61 -28.77 31.06
CA ALA A 80 -20.73 -29.45 30.08
C ALA A 80 -21.49 -30.28 29.01
N ASN A 81 -20.79 -30.58 27.90
CA ASN A 81 -20.78 -31.82 27.09
C ASN A 81 -22.07 -32.64 26.82
N ARG A 82 -22.44 -32.77 25.53
CA ARG A 82 -22.41 -34.07 24.81
C ARG A 82 -22.34 -33.91 23.29
N VAL A 83 -22.02 -35.01 22.57
CA VAL A 83 -21.56 -35.02 21.16
C VAL A 83 -22.18 -36.21 20.39
N ARG A 84 -22.24 -36.08 19.04
CA ARG A 84 -22.64 -37.06 17.98
C ARG A 84 -24.13 -37.02 17.58
N VAL A 85 -24.52 -37.18 16.30
CA VAL A 85 -23.82 -37.30 14.99
C VAL A 85 -24.82 -36.98 13.85
N GLY A 86 -24.40 -36.47 12.67
CA GLY A 86 -25.27 -36.51 11.46
C GLY A 86 -25.09 -35.43 10.35
N THR A 87 -24.15 -35.63 9.43
CA THR A 87 -24.17 -35.31 7.98
C THR A 87 -25.13 -34.25 7.35
N THR A 88 -24.57 -33.09 6.96
CA THR A 88 -24.76 -32.39 5.64
C THR A 88 -26.18 -31.79 5.31
N PRO A 89 -26.47 -31.18 4.13
CA PRO A 89 -26.48 -29.70 4.03
C PRO A 89 -27.71 -29.03 3.34
N LEU A 90 -27.82 -27.70 3.50
CA LEU A 90 -28.49 -26.68 2.65
C LEU A 90 -29.87 -26.96 1.99
N GLY A 91 -30.88 -26.10 2.26
CA GLY A 91 -31.81 -25.63 1.21
C GLY A 91 -33.31 -25.47 1.51
N ARG A 92 -33.73 -24.23 1.86
CA ARG A 92 -35.08 -23.58 1.75
C ARG A 92 -36.37 -24.29 2.29
N PRO A 93 -37.44 -23.52 2.62
CA PRO A 93 -38.66 -24.03 3.28
C PRO A 93 -39.82 -24.36 2.32
N SER A 94 -40.84 -25.06 2.82
CA SER A 94 -42.10 -25.34 2.13
C SER A 94 -43.35 -24.97 2.95
N LEU A 95 -44.41 -24.63 2.21
CA LEU A 95 -45.74 -24.17 2.64
C LEU A 95 -46.46 -25.09 3.64
N CYS A 96 -47.26 -24.51 4.55
CA CYS A 96 -48.53 -25.11 5.02
C CYS A 96 -49.49 -24.04 5.62
N LEU A 97 -50.79 -24.32 5.61
CA LEU A 97 -51.87 -23.45 6.12
C LEU A 97 -52.08 -23.58 7.64
N PRO A 98 -52.84 -22.67 8.25
CA PRO A 98 -54.02 -23.11 9.01
C PRO A 98 -55.34 -22.41 8.61
N PRO A 99 -56.52 -23.02 8.84
CA PRO A 99 -57.81 -22.47 8.41
C PRO A 99 -58.71 -21.91 9.56
N SER A 100 -59.70 -21.11 9.14
CA SER A 100 -61.05 -20.96 9.72
C SER A 100 -61.25 -20.62 11.20
N CYS A 101 -61.87 -19.47 11.46
CA CYS A 101 -62.69 -19.20 12.66
C CYS A 101 -63.99 -18.50 12.22
N ASN A 102 -65.12 -19.20 12.28
CA ASN A 102 -66.46 -18.63 12.04
C ASN A 102 -67.13 -18.36 13.39
N THR A 103 -67.34 -17.09 13.74
CA THR A 103 -68.26 -16.72 14.83
C THR A 103 -68.98 -15.42 14.49
N ALA A 104 -70.30 -15.48 14.33
CA ALA A 104 -71.14 -14.29 14.20
C ALA A 104 -71.66 -13.84 15.58
N CYS A 105 -71.77 -12.53 15.80
CA CYS A 105 -72.56 -11.93 16.89
C CYS A 105 -73.09 -10.54 16.46
N PRO A 106 -74.15 -10.01 17.11
CA PRO A 106 -75.14 -9.18 16.43
C PRO A 106 -75.06 -7.67 16.70
N LEU A 107 -75.70 -6.90 15.82
CA LEU A 107 -76.04 -5.49 16.03
C LEU A 107 -77.22 -5.34 17.02
N PRO A 108 -77.11 -4.51 18.06
CA PRO A 108 -78.23 -4.10 18.92
C PRO A 108 -78.75 -2.69 18.58
N GLY A 109 -79.98 -2.39 19.00
CA GLY A 109 -80.42 -1.00 19.27
C GLY A 109 -81.40 -0.35 18.28
N THR A 110 -82.70 -0.65 18.41
CA THR A 110 -83.78 0.20 17.89
C THR A 110 -84.51 0.90 19.05
N CYS A 111 -84.24 2.19 19.29
CA CYS A 111 -84.96 2.95 20.32
C CYS A 111 -84.90 4.48 20.15
N HIS A 112 -85.87 5.06 19.44
CA HIS A 112 -86.43 6.34 19.90
C HIS A 112 -87.87 6.58 19.41
N VAL A 113 -88.71 7.10 20.32
CA VAL A 113 -90.04 7.63 20.01
C VAL A 113 -90.16 9.01 20.66
N PRO A 114 -90.53 10.04 19.89
CA PRO A 114 -91.32 11.16 20.40
C PRO A 114 -92.66 11.23 19.64
N GLY A 115 -93.82 11.47 20.25
CA GLY A 115 -94.05 11.90 21.64
C GLY A 115 -94.10 13.42 21.74
N ASN A 116 -95.24 14.02 21.37
CA ASN A 116 -95.65 15.32 21.89
C ASN A 116 -97.18 15.43 21.94
N ILE A 117 -97.69 16.32 22.79
CA ILE A 117 -99.07 16.42 23.26
C ILE A 117 -99.75 17.66 22.65
N GLY A 118 -101.05 17.56 22.34
CA GLY A 118 -101.90 18.69 21.96
C GLY A 118 -103.25 18.63 22.67
N ILE A 119 -103.48 19.53 23.63
CA ILE A 119 -104.72 19.60 24.43
C ILE A 119 -105.64 20.70 23.86
N CYS A 120 -106.93 20.42 23.70
CA CYS A 120 -107.94 21.49 23.56
C CYS A 120 -109.36 21.06 23.96
N GLY A 121 -110.01 21.89 24.78
CA GLY A 121 -111.41 22.29 24.61
C GLY A 121 -112.54 21.25 24.78
N THR A 122 -112.99 21.03 26.01
CA THR A 122 -114.33 20.47 26.31
C THR A 122 -115.45 21.40 25.83
N TYR A 123 -116.51 20.89 25.18
CA TYR A 123 -117.94 21.23 25.35
C TYR A 123 -118.82 20.53 24.28
N GLY A 124 -120.08 20.20 24.60
CA GLY A 124 -121.13 20.02 23.56
C GLY A 124 -121.37 18.62 22.98
N GLU A 125 -121.72 17.67 23.84
CA GLU A 125 -122.59 16.50 23.60
C GLU A 125 -123.39 16.48 22.25
N GLY A 126 -123.27 15.40 21.43
CA GLY A 126 -124.34 15.10 20.46
C GLY A 126 -124.08 14.33 19.14
N SER A 127 -122.86 14.06 18.66
CA SER A 127 -122.67 13.35 17.37
C SER A 127 -121.32 12.63 17.18
N LEU A 128 -121.12 11.53 17.91
CA LEU A 128 -119.93 10.67 17.76
C LEU A 128 -120.12 9.64 16.64
N ASN A 129 -119.36 9.80 15.54
CA ASN A 129 -118.94 8.76 14.57
C ASN A 129 -118.28 9.35 13.31
N GLY A 130 -118.55 10.61 12.97
CA GLY A 130 -117.99 11.27 11.77
C GLY A 130 -116.55 11.74 11.94
N HIS A 131 -116.33 12.66 12.90
CA HIS A 131 -115.06 13.34 13.10
C HIS A 131 -113.90 12.38 13.42
N GLU A 132 -114.13 11.35 14.24
CA GLU A 132 -113.11 10.33 14.54
C GLU A 132 -112.64 9.60 13.27
N LYS A 133 -113.58 9.25 12.38
CA LYS A 133 -113.29 8.59 11.11
C LYS A 133 -112.48 9.50 10.19
N GLU A 134 -112.80 10.79 10.11
CA GLU A 134 -112.05 11.77 9.33
C GLU A 134 -110.63 11.97 9.87
N THR A 135 -110.46 12.05 11.21
CA THR A 135 -109.13 12.10 11.83
C THR A 135 -108.32 10.82 11.62
N MET A 136 -108.95 9.65 11.70
CA MET A 136 -108.32 8.36 11.39
C MET A 136 -107.95 8.25 9.90
N GLN A 137 -108.76 8.81 9.00
CA GLN A 137 -108.47 8.81 7.58
C GLN A 137 -107.29 9.74 7.26
N PHE A 138 -107.26 10.96 7.82
CA PHE A 138 -106.10 11.85 7.72
C PHE A 138 -104.81 11.24 8.30
N LEU A 139 -104.90 10.53 9.43
CA LEU A 139 -103.77 9.79 10.00
C LEU A 139 -103.31 8.63 9.12
N ASN A 140 -104.24 7.87 8.53
CA ASN A 140 -103.94 6.79 7.58
C ASN A 140 -103.34 7.32 6.27
N ASP A 141 -103.84 8.43 5.73
CA ASP A 141 -103.30 9.07 4.53
C ASP A 141 -101.89 9.61 4.80
N ARG A 142 -101.65 10.18 6.00
CA ARG A 142 -100.31 10.59 6.44
C ARG A 142 -99.39 9.38 6.66
N LEU A 143 -99.89 8.27 7.21
CA LEU A 143 -99.14 7.01 7.35
C LEU A 143 -98.78 6.42 5.98
N ALA A 144 -99.70 6.43 5.01
CA ALA A 144 -99.45 5.97 3.65
C ALA A 144 -98.38 6.81 2.95
N ASN A 145 -98.40 8.14 3.13
CA ASN A 145 -97.34 9.04 2.64
C ASN A 145 -95.99 8.78 3.32
N TYR A 146 -95.96 8.50 4.64
CA TYR A 146 -94.72 8.09 5.30
C TYR A 146 -94.21 6.73 4.79
N LEU A 147 -95.08 5.74 4.62
CA LEU A 147 -94.71 4.41 4.12
C LEU A 147 -94.18 4.47 2.68
N GLU A 148 -94.77 5.30 1.80
CA GLU A 148 -94.22 5.48 0.46
C GLU A 148 -92.93 6.31 0.45
N LYS A 149 -92.76 7.26 1.38
CA LYS A 149 -91.47 7.95 1.53
C LYS A 149 -90.38 7.02 2.10
N VAL A 150 -90.73 6.08 2.98
CA VAL A 150 -89.81 5.02 3.43
C VAL A 150 -89.43 4.12 2.24
N ARG A 151 -90.39 3.63 1.45
CA ARG A 151 -90.10 2.85 0.23
C ARG A 151 -89.25 3.61 -0.79
N GLN A 152 -89.46 4.93 -0.93
CA GLN A 152 -88.61 5.76 -1.76
C GLN A 152 -87.18 5.79 -1.21
N LEU A 153 -87.00 6.03 0.09
CA LEU A 153 -85.68 6.04 0.72
C LEU A 153 -85.00 4.65 0.70
N GLU A 154 -85.74 3.56 0.85
CA GLU A 154 -85.23 2.18 0.68
C GLU A 154 -84.71 1.95 -0.75
N ARG A 155 -85.46 2.42 -1.76
CA ARG A 155 -85.05 2.35 -3.17
C ARG A 155 -83.84 3.25 -3.46
N ASP A 156 -83.85 4.49 -2.98
CA ASP A 156 -82.75 5.46 -3.10
C ASP A 156 -81.47 4.92 -2.43
N ASN A 157 -81.59 4.33 -1.23
CA ASN A 157 -80.47 3.80 -0.47
C ASN A 157 -79.91 2.51 -1.08
N ALA A 158 -80.77 1.62 -1.60
CA ALA A 158 -80.32 0.45 -2.37
C ALA A 158 -79.57 0.86 -3.65
N GLU A 159 -80.01 1.92 -4.34
CA GLU A 159 -79.32 2.48 -5.50
C GLU A 159 -77.97 3.11 -5.11
N LEU A 160 -77.90 3.83 -4.00
CA LEU A 160 -76.65 4.36 -3.44
C LEU A 160 -75.68 3.25 -3.04
N GLU A 161 -76.16 2.18 -2.38
CA GLU A 161 -75.31 1.03 -2.10
C GLU A 161 -74.78 0.35 -3.37
N THR A 162 -75.60 0.21 -4.43
CA THR A 162 -75.08 -0.32 -5.71
C THR A 162 -73.99 0.58 -6.28
N LYS A 163 -74.20 1.90 -6.28
CA LYS A 163 -73.19 2.88 -6.75
C LYS A 163 -71.91 2.86 -5.92
N ILE A 164 -72.02 2.72 -4.59
CA ILE A 164 -70.87 2.57 -3.69
C ILE A 164 -70.13 1.26 -3.98
N ARG A 165 -70.83 0.14 -4.10
CA ARG A 165 -70.24 -1.17 -4.42
C ARG A 165 -69.54 -1.18 -5.80
N GLU A 166 -70.11 -0.48 -6.78
CA GLU A 166 -69.49 -0.27 -8.09
C GLU A 166 -68.27 0.64 -8.01
N TRP A 167 -68.36 1.79 -7.32
CA TRP A 167 -67.24 2.71 -7.12
C TRP A 167 -66.06 2.06 -6.40
N SER A 168 -66.29 1.38 -5.27
CA SER A 168 -65.23 0.69 -4.54
C SER A 168 -64.52 -0.34 -5.41
N LYS A 169 -65.27 -1.14 -6.19
CA LYS A 169 -64.71 -2.15 -7.10
C LYS A 169 -63.90 -1.53 -8.26
N CYS A 170 -64.32 -0.37 -8.77
CA CYS A 170 -63.52 0.40 -9.72
C CYS A 170 -62.27 1.03 -9.07
N HIS A 171 -62.35 1.43 -7.79
CA HIS A 171 -61.26 2.05 -7.05
C HIS A 171 -60.16 1.04 -6.69
N GLU A 172 -60.53 -0.16 -6.22
CA GLU A 172 -59.60 -1.28 -6.00
C GLU A 172 -58.78 -1.60 -7.27
N SER A 173 -59.42 -1.54 -8.44
CA SER A 173 -58.79 -1.79 -9.74
C SER A 173 -57.99 -0.60 -10.31
N THR A 174 -57.97 0.56 -9.66
CA THR A 174 -57.26 1.77 -10.16
C THR A 174 -56.24 2.36 -9.18
N VAL A 175 -56.33 2.05 -7.88
CA VAL A 175 -55.42 2.60 -6.85
C VAL A 175 -54.16 1.74 -6.63
N CYS A 176 -54.19 0.45 -6.99
CA CYS A 176 -53.03 -0.45 -6.90
C CYS A 176 -52.49 -0.82 -8.28
N PRO A 177 -51.47 -0.10 -8.81
CA PRO A 177 -50.54 -0.67 -9.78
C PRO A 177 -49.88 -1.94 -9.20
N ASP A 178 -49.61 -2.95 -10.03
CA ASP A 178 -49.00 -4.21 -9.60
C ASP A 178 -47.51 -4.03 -9.22
N TYR A 179 -47.23 -3.45 -8.05
CA TYR A 179 -45.87 -3.26 -7.53
C TYR A 179 -45.07 -4.57 -7.42
N GLN A 180 -45.76 -5.70 -7.29
CA GLN A 180 -45.16 -7.05 -7.32
C GLN A 180 -44.50 -7.41 -8.66
N SER A 181 -44.76 -6.67 -9.75
CA SER A 181 -44.04 -6.80 -11.02
C SER A 181 -42.67 -6.09 -10.97
N TYR A 182 -42.62 -4.89 -10.37
CA TYR A 182 -41.39 -4.15 -10.14
C TYR A 182 -40.48 -4.86 -9.12
N PHE A 183 -41.02 -5.40 -8.02
CA PHE A 183 -40.23 -6.18 -7.07
C PHE A 183 -39.58 -7.41 -7.71
N ARG A 184 -40.32 -8.20 -8.51
CA ARG A 184 -39.74 -9.31 -9.29
C ARG A 184 -38.65 -8.84 -10.27
N SER A 185 -38.85 -7.70 -10.93
CA SER A 185 -37.85 -7.11 -11.83
C SER A 185 -36.58 -6.68 -11.08
N ILE A 186 -36.73 -6.16 -9.85
CA ILE A 186 -35.62 -5.78 -8.97
C ILE A 186 -34.87 -7.02 -8.47
N GLU A 187 -35.57 -8.07 -8.01
CA GLU A 187 -34.97 -9.35 -7.62
C GLU A 187 -34.18 -9.98 -8.78
N GLU A 188 -34.76 -10.01 -9.98
CA GLU A 188 -34.09 -10.48 -11.20
C GLU A 188 -32.82 -9.66 -11.51
N LEU A 189 -32.86 -8.33 -11.39
CA LEU A 189 -31.72 -7.46 -11.63
C LEU A 189 -30.63 -7.65 -10.56
N GLN A 190 -31.01 -7.76 -9.29
CA GLN A 190 -30.08 -8.08 -8.20
C GLN A 190 -29.40 -9.43 -8.42
N GLN A 191 -30.15 -10.47 -8.82
CA GLN A 191 -29.59 -11.78 -9.12
C GLN A 191 -28.65 -11.75 -10.34
N LYS A 192 -29.02 -11.01 -11.41
CA LYS A 192 -28.14 -10.79 -12.58
C LYS A 192 -26.84 -10.05 -12.19
N ILE A 193 -26.91 -9.06 -11.31
CA ILE A 193 -25.74 -8.35 -10.76
C ILE A 193 -24.86 -9.28 -9.94
N LEU A 194 -25.44 -10.12 -9.06
CA LEU A 194 -24.68 -11.08 -8.25
C LEU A 194 -23.98 -12.14 -9.12
N CYS A 195 -24.67 -12.69 -10.12
CA CYS A 195 -24.07 -13.61 -11.10
C CYS A 195 -22.93 -12.94 -11.90
N SER A 196 -23.13 -11.71 -12.37
CA SER A 196 -22.09 -10.93 -13.06
C SER A 196 -20.89 -10.61 -12.17
N LYS A 197 -21.11 -10.28 -10.88
CA LYS A 197 -20.03 -10.07 -9.91
C LYS A 197 -19.22 -11.34 -9.65
N ALA A 198 -19.87 -12.49 -9.51
CA ALA A 198 -19.21 -13.78 -9.35
C ALA A 198 -18.41 -14.16 -10.61
N GLU A 199 -18.97 -13.94 -11.80
CA GLU A 199 -18.30 -14.21 -13.07
C GLU A 199 -17.10 -13.27 -13.29
N ASN A 200 -17.21 -11.98 -12.96
CA ASN A 200 -16.09 -11.05 -12.99
C ASN A 200 -14.96 -11.47 -12.05
N ALA A 201 -15.27 -11.92 -10.82
CA ALA A 201 -14.26 -12.46 -9.91
C ALA A 201 -13.59 -13.73 -10.47
N ARG A 202 -14.35 -14.62 -11.12
CA ARG A 202 -13.85 -15.81 -11.81
C ARG A 202 -12.91 -15.43 -12.97
N LEU A 203 -13.29 -14.43 -13.77
CA LEU A 203 -12.49 -13.93 -14.89
C LEU A 203 -11.21 -13.23 -14.43
N ILE A 204 -11.25 -12.41 -13.37
CA ILE A 204 -10.05 -11.79 -12.77
C ILE A 204 -9.06 -12.89 -12.33
N SER A 205 -9.54 -13.90 -11.59
CA SER A 205 -8.70 -15.04 -11.17
C SER A 205 -8.09 -15.81 -12.35
N GLN A 206 -8.83 -15.96 -13.46
CA GLN A 206 -8.29 -16.56 -14.68
C GLN A 206 -7.27 -15.67 -15.41
N ILE A 207 -7.49 -14.35 -15.43
CA ILE A 207 -6.54 -13.36 -15.97
C ILE A 207 -5.23 -13.40 -15.17
N ASP A 208 -5.30 -13.42 -13.85
CA ASP A 208 -4.11 -13.42 -13.00
C ASP A 208 -3.36 -14.76 -13.05
N ASN A 209 -4.07 -15.88 -13.16
CA ASN A 209 -3.45 -17.18 -13.45
C ASN A 209 -2.75 -17.20 -14.83
N ALA A 210 -3.36 -16.59 -15.85
CA ALA A 210 -2.77 -16.48 -17.19
C ALA A 210 -1.54 -15.55 -17.23
N LYS A 211 -1.55 -14.44 -16.46
CA LYS A 211 -0.36 -13.58 -16.27
C LYS A 211 0.78 -14.34 -15.62
N LEU A 212 0.52 -15.01 -14.48
CA LEU A 212 1.53 -15.79 -13.77
C LEU A 212 2.15 -16.86 -14.67
N ALA A 213 1.33 -17.59 -15.44
CA ALA A 213 1.83 -18.55 -16.42
C ALA A 213 2.67 -17.89 -17.54
N ALA A 214 2.28 -16.71 -18.01
CA ALA A 214 3.04 -15.96 -19.03
C ALA A 214 4.40 -15.47 -18.50
N ASP A 215 4.47 -14.96 -17.27
CA ASP A 215 5.75 -14.61 -16.63
C ASP A 215 6.62 -15.83 -16.35
N ASP A 216 6.03 -16.95 -15.94
CA ASP A 216 6.70 -18.25 -15.80
C ASP A 216 7.36 -18.70 -17.11
N PHE A 217 6.67 -18.54 -18.24
CA PHE A 217 7.21 -18.84 -19.58
C PHE A 217 8.24 -17.80 -20.04
N ARG A 218 8.05 -16.52 -19.70
CA ARG A 218 9.00 -15.44 -20.02
C ARG A 218 10.34 -15.67 -19.32
N ILE A 219 10.34 -15.94 -18.02
CA ILE A 219 11.55 -16.22 -17.24
C ILE A 219 12.24 -17.50 -17.73
N LYS A 220 11.48 -18.55 -18.07
CA LYS A 220 12.04 -19.78 -18.68
C LYS A 220 12.70 -19.47 -20.01
N HIS A 221 12.04 -18.75 -20.93
CA HIS A 221 12.61 -18.34 -22.21
C HIS A 221 13.87 -17.47 -22.04
N GLU A 222 13.87 -16.50 -21.11
CA GLU A 222 15.05 -15.69 -20.80
C GLU A 222 16.23 -16.56 -20.33
N SER A 223 15.98 -17.57 -19.48
CA SER A 223 17.02 -18.50 -19.02
C SER A 223 17.50 -19.49 -20.10
N GLU A 224 16.59 -20.04 -20.92
CA GLU A 224 16.93 -20.94 -22.03
C GLU A 224 17.69 -20.17 -23.12
N HIS A 225 17.35 -18.91 -23.38
CA HIS A 225 18.06 -18.03 -24.30
C HIS A 225 19.47 -17.69 -23.80
N ALA A 226 19.65 -17.42 -22.51
CA ALA A 226 20.96 -17.20 -21.92
C ALA A 226 21.86 -18.46 -22.01
N LEU A 227 21.32 -19.64 -21.67
CA LEU A 227 22.02 -20.92 -21.84
C LEU A 227 22.34 -21.21 -23.32
N ARG A 228 21.44 -20.88 -24.23
CA ARG A 228 21.67 -21.02 -25.68
C ARG A 228 22.81 -20.14 -26.16
N LEU A 229 22.88 -18.87 -25.75
CA LEU A 229 23.98 -17.98 -26.13
C LEU A 229 25.33 -18.48 -25.61
N LEU A 230 25.37 -19.08 -24.41
CA LEU A 230 26.58 -19.73 -23.87
C LEU A 230 27.00 -20.92 -24.75
N VAL A 231 26.08 -21.81 -25.09
CA VAL A 231 26.36 -22.97 -25.96
C VAL A 231 26.76 -22.55 -27.39
N GLU A 232 26.17 -21.47 -27.93
CA GLU A 232 26.57 -20.92 -29.22
C GLU A 232 27.97 -20.28 -29.16
N ALA A 233 28.34 -19.65 -28.05
CA ALA A 233 29.70 -19.14 -27.82
C ALA A 233 30.73 -20.28 -27.68
N ASP A 234 30.44 -21.31 -26.89
CA ASP A 234 31.28 -22.51 -26.73
C ASP A 234 31.47 -23.22 -28.07
N MET A 235 30.39 -23.38 -28.85
CA MET A 235 30.45 -23.95 -30.20
C MET A 235 31.33 -23.13 -31.13
N CYS A 236 31.25 -21.79 -31.10
CA CYS A 236 32.15 -20.92 -31.86
C CYS A 236 33.61 -21.00 -31.38
N GLY A 237 33.84 -21.20 -30.08
CA GLY A 237 35.17 -21.46 -29.51
C GLY A 237 35.77 -22.77 -30.01
N MET A 238 34.98 -23.87 -30.00
CA MET A 238 35.44 -25.17 -30.49
C MET A 238 35.67 -25.22 -32.01
N HIS A 239 34.92 -24.44 -32.81
CA HIS A 239 35.25 -24.31 -34.23
C HIS A 239 36.60 -23.60 -34.45
N LYS A 240 36.89 -22.51 -33.73
CA LYS A 240 38.20 -21.85 -33.79
C LYS A 240 39.33 -22.80 -33.40
N LEU A 241 39.20 -23.51 -32.28
CA LEU A 241 40.21 -24.50 -31.85
C LEU A 241 40.42 -25.61 -32.89
N LEU A 242 39.35 -26.03 -33.59
CA LEU A 242 39.45 -27.00 -34.69
C LEU A 242 40.17 -26.42 -35.92
N ASP A 243 39.91 -25.15 -36.27
CA ASP A 243 40.59 -24.43 -37.34
C ASP A 243 42.08 -24.22 -37.00
N ASP A 244 42.40 -23.76 -35.79
CA ASP A 244 43.75 -23.55 -35.26
C ASP A 244 44.54 -24.88 -35.25
N MET A 245 43.94 -25.98 -34.78
CA MET A 245 44.54 -27.32 -34.86
C MET A 245 44.73 -27.80 -36.30
N SER A 246 43.85 -27.42 -37.23
CA SER A 246 43.96 -27.78 -38.64
C SER A 246 45.08 -27.01 -39.35
N LEU A 247 45.29 -25.75 -38.99
CA LEU A 247 46.43 -24.94 -39.44
C LEU A 247 47.75 -25.50 -38.90
N ALA A 248 47.86 -25.71 -37.59
CA ALA A 248 49.05 -26.28 -36.97
C ALA A 248 49.40 -27.68 -37.52
N LYS A 249 48.38 -28.49 -37.85
CA LYS A 249 48.56 -29.76 -38.56
C LYS A 249 49.12 -29.55 -39.98
N ALA A 250 48.61 -28.59 -40.74
CA ALA A 250 49.08 -28.31 -42.10
C ALA A 250 50.52 -27.80 -42.11
N ASP A 251 50.90 -26.95 -41.13
CA ASP A 251 52.28 -26.47 -40.96
C ASP A 251 53.24 -27.63 -40.64
N LEU A 252 52.84 -28.54 -39.73
CA LEU A 252 53.62 -29.76 -39.43
C LEU A 252 53.71 -30.72 -40.62
N GLU A 253 52.66 -30.86 -41.42
CA GLU A 253 52.69 -31.66 -42.66
C GLU A 253 53.61 -31.02 -43.72
N ALA A 254 53.65 -29.68 -43.82
CA ALA A 254 54.58 -28.97 -44.70
C ALA A 254 56.05 -29.11 -44.25
N GLN A 255 56.34 -28.96 -42.95
CA GLN A 255 57.67 -29.23 -42.39
C GLN A 255 58.08 -30.70 -42.59
N GLN A 256 57.14 -31.64 -42.47
CA GLN A 256 57.42 -33.05 -42.71
C GLN A 256 57.79 -33.31 -44.19
N GLU A 257 57.17 -32.61 -45.14
CA GLU A 257 57.50 -32.76 -46.56
C GLU A 257 58.84 -32.10 -46.91
N SER A 258 59.14 -30.89 -46.41
CA SER A 258 60.44 -30.25 -46.67
C SER A 258 61.61 -31.09 -46.14
N LEU A 259 61.46 -31.69 -44.95
CA LEU A 259 62.46 -32.62 -44.39
C LEU A 259 62.60 -33.93 -45.19
N LYS A 260 61.57 -34.37 -45.93
CA LYS A 260 61.68 -35.48 -46.90
C LYS A 260 62.44 -35.03 -48.15
N GLU A 261 62.14 -33.84 -48.67
CA GLU A 261 62.83 -33.27 -49.84
C GLU A 261 64.33 -33.09 -49.55
N GLU A 262 64.69 -32.46 -48.41
CA GLU A 262 66.08 -32.34 -47.95
C GLU A 262 66.77 -33.70 -47.81
N GLN A 263 66.11 -34.69 -47.22
CA GLN A 263 66.65 -36.04 -47.10
C GLN A 263 66.84 -36.72 -48.46
N LEU A 264 65.99 -36.46 -49.45
CA LEU A 264 66.13 -36.98 -50.81
C LEU A 264 67.27 -36.29 -51.57
N CYS A 265 67.44 -34.97 -51.41
CA CYS A 265 68.60 -34.23 -51.92
C CYS A 265 69.90 -34.80 -51.34
N LEU A 266 70.04 -34.84 -50.01
CA LEU A 266 71.23 -35.37 -49.33
C LEU A 266 71.55 -36.82 -49.73
N LYS A 267 70.54 -37.67 -49.95
CA LYS A 267 70.72 -39.03 -50.48
C LYS A 267 71.24 -39.03 -51.92
N SER A 268 70.72 -38.16 -52.78
CA SER A 268 71.14 -38.06 -54.17
C SER A 268 72.55 -37.48 -54.29
N ASP A 269 72.89 -36.48 -53.49
CA ASP A 269 74.22 -35.87 -53.43
C ASP A 269 75.24 -36.88 -52.90
N HIS A 270 74.92 -37.58 -51.80
CA HIS A 270 75.76 -38.68 -51.29
C HIS A 270 75.93 -39.81 -52.32
N GLU A 271 74.90 -40.18 -53.08
CA GLU A 271 75.03 -41.17 -54.16
C GLU A 271 75.93 -40.65 -55.30
N GLN A 272 75.85 -39.37 -55.65
CA GLN A 272 76.74 -38.75 -56.63
C GLN A 272 78.20 -38.66 -56.15
N GLU A 273 78.42 -38.31 -54.89
CA GLU A 273 79.73 -38.31 -54.23
C GLU A 273 80.32 -39.72 -54.18
N VAL A 274 79.57 -40.71 -53.68
CA VAL A 274 80.01 -42.11 -53.60
C VAL A 274 80.31 -42.66 -55.00
N ASN A 275 79.52 -42.33 -56.02
CA ASN A 275 79.83 -42.71 -57.40
C ASN A 275 81.06 -41.98 -57.96
N THR A 276 81.36 -40.77 -57.50
CA THR A 276 82.55 -40.00 -57.89
C THR A 276 83.81 -40.54 -57.19
N LEU A 277 83.75 -40.78 -55.88
CA LEU A 277 84.80 -41.43 -55.10
C LEU A 277 85.08 -42.86 -55.59
N ARG A 278 84.05 -43.63 -55.96
CA ARG A 278 84.22 -44.97 -56.58
C ARG A 278 84.94 -44.91 -57.92
N ARG A 279 84.72 -43.86 -58.73
CA ARG A 279 85.51 -43.63 -59.96
C ARG A 279 86.97 -43.30 -59.62
N GLN A 280 87.20 -42.36 -58.69
CA GLN A 280 88.55 -41.96 -58.25
C GLN A 280 89.36 -43.11 -57.61
N LEU A 281 88.70 -44.00 -56.86
CA LEU A 281 89.31 -45.18 -56.24
C LEU A 281 89.48 -46.34 -57.24
N GLY A 282 88.59 -46.47 -58.23
CA GLY A 282 88.73 -47.42 -59.34
C GLY A 282 90.02 -47.21 -60.14
N ASP A 283 90.44 -45.95 -60.29
CA ASP A 283 91.72 -45.58 -60.93
C ASP A 283 92.95 -45.68 -59.98
N ARG A 284 92.77 -46.05 -58.70
CA ARG A 284 93.83 -45.93 -57.66
C ARG A 284 93.99 -47.11 -56.69
N LEU A 285 93.57 -48.32 -57.01
CA LEU A 285 93.89 -49.51 -56.19
C LEU A 285 94.54 -50.67 -56.95
N ARG A 286 95.86 -50.81 -56.74
CA ARG A 286 96.65 -52.02 -56.97
C ARG A 286 97.86 -51.97 -56.04
N ILE A 287 98.18 -53.08 -55.34
CA ILE A 287 99.46 -53.34 -54.62
C ILE A 287 99.65 -52.49 -53.34
N GLU A 288 100.07 -52.99 -52.17
CA GLU A 288 100.21 -54.36 -51.61
C GLU A 288 100.51 -54.31 -50.09
N LEU A 289 100.36 -55.46 -49.40
CA LEU A 289 101.13 -55.97 -48.24
C LEU A 289 101.17 -55.25 -46.87
N ASP A 290 101.13 -56.08 -45.82
CA ASP A 290 101.38 -55.74 -44.41
C ASP A 290 102.87 -55.44 -44.11
N THR A 291 103.11 -54.63 -43.07
CA THR A 291 104.31 -54.72 -42.21
C THR A 291 103.99 -54.32 -40.77
N GLU A 292 104.44 -55.11 -39.78
CA GLU A 292 104.36 -54.76 -38.36
C GLU A 292 105.29 -53.58 -38.01
N PRO A 293 104.85 -52.61 -37.17
CA PRO A 293 105.63 -51.42 -36.89
C PRO A 293 106.70 -51.65 -35.81
N THR A 294 107.96 -51.38 -36.15
CA THR A 294 109.00 -51.03 -35.15
C THR A 294 108.77 -49.60 -34.67
N VAL A 295 108.87 -49.35 -33.35
CA VAL A 295 108.53 -48.05 -32.73
C VAL A 295 109.38 -46.90 -33.29
N ASP A 296 108.72 -45.96 -33.96
CA ASP A 296 109.30 -44.73 -34.50
C ASP A 296 109.12 -43.57 -33.50
N LEU A 297 110.12 -42.70 -33.37
CA LEU A 297 110.02 -41.48 -32.56
C LEU A 297 108.90 -40.55 -33.07
N ASN A 298 108.68 -40.48 -34.39
CA ASN A 298 107.52 -39.75 -34.92
C ASN A 298 106.21 -40.43 -34.51
N SER A 299 106.13 -41.76 -34.45
CA SER A 299 104.93 -42.45 -33.96
C SER A 299 104.65 -42.17 -32.48
N VAL A 300 105.69 -41.99 -31.65
CA VAL A 300 105.55 -41.59 -30.24
C VAL A 300 105.13 -40.12 -30.10
N LEU A 301 105.69 -39.23 -30.93
CA LEU A 301 105.28 -37.82 -30.97
C LEU A 301 103.84 -37.66 -31.50
N GLU A 302 103.45 -38.42 -32.51
CA GLU A 302 102.07 -38.44 -33.02
C GLU A 302 101.12 -39.08 -31.99
N THR A 303 101.55 -40.11 -31.25
CA THR A 303 100.74 -40.68 -30.14
C THR A 303 100.57 -39.67 -29.00
N MET A 304 101.62 -38.94 -28.61
CA MET A 304 101.53 -37.81 -27.67
C MET A 304 100.58 -36.73 -28.18
N ARG A 305 100.72 -36.35 -29.45
CA ARG A 305 99.86 -35.36 -30.10
C ARG A 305 98.40 -35.79 -30.12
N CYS A 306 98.10 -37.01 -30.55
CA CYS A 306 96.76 -37.59 -30.52
C CYS A 306 96.20 -37.69 -29.09
N GLN A 307 97.03 -37.91 -28.06
CA GLN A 307 96.60 -37.85 -26.66
C GLN A 307 96.26 -36.43 -26.22
N TYR A 308 97.04 -35.42 -26.61
CA TYR A 308 96.71 -34.01 -26.35
C TYR A 308 95.48 -33.54 -27.13
N GLU A 309 95.37 -33.86 -28.42
CA GLU A 309 94.22 -33.52 -29.26
C GLU A 309 92.96 -34.24 -28.74
N ALA A 310 93.03 -35.52 -28.35
CA ALA A 310 91.92 -36.22 -27.72
C ALA A 310 91.54 -35.63 -26.34
N MET A 311 92.51 -35.20 -25.54
CA MET A 311 92.28 -34.58 -24.23
C MET A 311 91.66 -33.18 -24.35
N VAL A 312 92.11 -32.38 -25.31
CA VAL A 312 91.51 -31.09 -25.67
C VAL A 312 90.10 -31.31 -26.19
N GLU A 313 89.87 -32.31 -27.04
CA GLU A 313 88.55 -32.64 -27.56
C GLU A 313 87.59 -33.19 -26.50
N THR A 314 88.04 -33.98 -25.52
CA THR A 314 87.20 -34.33 -24.37
C THR A 314 86.88 -33.11 -23.53
N ASN A 315 87.88 -32.30 -23.18
CA ASN A 315 87.67 -31.11 -22.35
C ASN A 315 86.73 -30.10 -23.04
N ARG A 316 86.87 -29.90 -24.37
CA ARG A 316 85.94 -29.10 -25.18
C ARG A 316 84.51 -29.64 -25.09
N ARG A 317 84.31 -30.95 -25.30
CA ARG A 317 82.98 -31.58 -25.24
C ARG A 317 82.38 -31.63 -23.84
N ASP A 318 83.20 -31.77 -22.80
CA ASP A 318 82.77 -31.76 -21.41
C ASP A 318 82.32 -30.35 -20.98
N VAL A 319 83.03 -29.32 -21.45
CA VAL A 319 82.66 -27.89 -21.29
C VAL A 319 81.42 -27.54 -22.11
N GLU A 320 81.30 -28.00 -23.35
CA GLU A 320 80.10 -27.79 -24.20
C GLU A 320 78.85 -28.43 -23.59
N GLN A 321 78.91 -29.68 -23.13
CA GLN A 321 77.78 -30.32 -22.42
C GLN A 321 77.41 -29.62 -21.12
N TRP A 322 78.39 -29.06 -20.40
CA TRP A 322 78.12 -28.25 -19.21
C TRP A 322 77.43 -26.92 -19.57
N PHE A 323 77.82 -26.27 -20.67
CA PHE A 323 77.13 -25.07 -21.18
C PHE A 323 75.72 -25.38 -21.69
N GLU A 324 75.51 -26.48 -22.41
CA GLU A 324 74.17 -26.93 -22.85
C GLU A 324 73.28 -27.14 -21.62
N ALA A 325 73.70 -27.97 -20.65
CA ALA A 325 72.92 -28.23 -19.44
C ALA A 325 72.64 -26.96 -18.59
N GLN A 326 73.61 -26.03 -18.49
CA GLN A 326 73.42 -24.78 -17.75
C GLN A 326 72.48 -23.81 -18.50
N SER A 327 72.58 -23.71 -19.83
CA SER A 327 71.72 -22.83 -20.63
C SER A 327 70.29 -23.37 -20.78
N GLU A 328 70.11 -24.68 -20.94
CA GLU A 328 68.81 -25.34 -20.84
C GLU A 328 68.17 -25.11 -19.46
N GLY A 329 68.96 -25.23 -18.37
CA GLY A 329 68.47 -25.04 -17.00
C GLY A 329 67.93 -23.63 -16.74
N ILE A 330 68.65 -22.58 -17.16
CA ILE A 330 68.17 -21.19 -16.97
C ILE A 330 67.05 -20.87 -17.99
N SER A 331 67.09 -21.42 -19.21
CA SER A 331 66.01 -21.28 -20.20
C SER A 331 64.68 -21.86 -19.68
N LEU A 332 64.73 -23.07 -19.10
CA LEU A 332 63.59 -23.70 -18.43
C LEU A 332 63.03 -22.84 -17.29
N GLN A 333 63.90 -22.26 -16.46
CA GLN A 333 63.51 -21.35 -15.39
C GLN A 333 62.86 -20.05 -15.91
N ALA A 334 63.34 -19.51 -17.03
CA ALA A 334 62.73 -18.35 -17.68
C ALA A 334 61.36 -18.68 -18.26
N THR A 335 61.18 -19.86 -18.88
CA THR A 335 59.87 -20.31 -19.37
C THR A 335 58.88 -20.56 -18.23
N SER A 336 59.28 -21.26 -17.16
CA SER A 336 58.38 -21.55 -16.03
C SER A 336 57.97 -20.27 -15.30
N CYS A 337 58.89 -19.32 -15.12
CA CYS A 337 58.55 -18.02 -14.53
C CYS A 337 57.58 -17.23 -15.42
N SER A 338 57.73 -17.28 -16.75
CA SER A 338 56.76 -16.66 -17.68
C SER A 338 55.38 -17.31 -17.63
N GLU A 339 55.30 -18.64 -17.46
CA GLU A 339 54.04 -19.37 -17.28
C GLU A 339 53.37 -19.04 -15.94
N GLU A 340 54.13 -19.02 -14.84
CA GLU A 340 53.64 -18.63 -13.51
C GLU A 340 53.15 -17.16 -13.49
N LEU A 341 53.87 -16.26 -14.17
CA LEU A 341 53.48 -14.85 -14.32
C LEU A 341 52.18 -14.71 -15.13
N GLN A 342 52.04 -15.46 -16.23
CA GLN A 342 50.80 -15.48 -17.02
C GLN A 342 49.61 -16.01 -16.20
N CYS A 343 49.82 -17.06 -15.39
CA CYS A 343 48.82 -17.55 -14.45
C CYS A 343 48.42 -16.47 -13.44
N CYS A 344 49.39 -15.79 -12.82
CA CYS A 344 49.12 -14.70 -11.87
C CYS A 344 48.36 -13.53 -12.52
N GLN A 345 48.72 -13.14 -13.75
CA GLN A 345 47.99 -12.10 -14.49
C GLN A 345 46.54 -12.51 -14.80
N SER A 346 46.29 -13.79 -15.11
CA SER A 346 44.93 -14.30 -15.31
C SER A 346 44.10 -14.27 -14.02
N GLU A 347 44.69 -14.66 -12.87
CA GLU A 347 44.02 -14.60 -11.58
C GLU A 347 43.72 -13.15 -11.15
N ILE A 348 44.64 -12.21 -11.41
CA ILE A 348 44.40 -10.77 -11.18
C ILE A 348 43.21 -10.27 -11.99
N LEU A 349 43.06 -10.69 -13.25
CA LEU A 349 41.93 -10.30 -14.09
C LEU A 349 40.61 -10.89 -13.58
N GLU A 350 40.58 -12.16 -13.18
CA GLU A 350 39.40 -12.80 -12.58
C GLU A 350 39.00 -12.16 -11.24
N LEU A 351 39.98 -11.88 -10.38
CA LEU A 351 39.75 -11.21 -9.09
C LEU A 351 39.27 -9.77 -9.29
N ARG A 352 39.85 -8.99 -10.20
CA ARG A 352 39.34 -7.65 -10.55
C ARG A 352 37.91 -7.72 -11.11
N CYS A 353 37.56 -8.75 -11.88
CA CYS A 353 36.19 -8.96 -12.36
C CYS A 353 35.21 -9.28 -11.23
N THR A 354 35.60 -10.15 -10.28
CA THR A 354 34.74 -10.49 -9.12
C THR A 354 34.59 -9.33 -8.14
N VAL A 355 35.64 -8.53 -7.89
CA VAL A 355 35.54 -7.26 -7.15
C VAL A 355 34.52 -6.34 -7.80
N ASN A 356 34.66 -6.05 -9.11
CA ASN A 356 33.74 -5.17 -9.83
C ASN A 356 32.28 -5.69 -9.78
N ALA A 357 32.07 -7.00 -9.91
CA ALA A 357 30.74 -7.60 -9.83
C ALA A 357 30.13 -7.47 -8.42
N LEU A 358 30.92 -7.71 -7.37
CA LEU A 358 30.50 -7.56 -5.98
C LEU A 358 30.24 -6.09 -5.62
N GLU A 359 31.02 -5.14 -6.10
CA GLU A 359 30.76 -3.71 -5.92
C GLU A 359 29.44 -3.27 -6.57
N VAL A 360 29.15 -3.76 -7.78
CA VAL A 360 27.88 -3.50 -8.48
C VAL A 360 26.70 -4.12 -7.74
N GLU A 361 26.79 -5.37 -7.28
CA GLU A 361 25.71 -5.98 -6.47
C GLU A 361 25.54 -5.24 -5.13
N ARG A 362 26.63 -4.89 -4.44
CA ARG A 362 26.61 -4.12 -3.19
C ARG A 362 25.94 -2.75 -3.39
N GLN A 363 26.16 -2.07 -4.52
CA GLN A 363 25.47 -0.83 -4.84
C GLN A 363 23.99 -1.07 -5.18
N ALA A 364 23.65 -2.16 -5.87
CA ALA A 364 22.26 -2.53 -6.14
C ALA A 364 21.48 -2.88 -4.85
N GLN A 365 22.12 -3.60 -3.91
CA GLN A 365 21.54 -3.90 -2.59
C GLN A 365 21.39 -2.62 -1.75
N HIS A 366 22.36 -1.70 -1.77
CA HIS A 366 22.23 -0.40 -1.10
C HIS A 366 21.09 0.44 -1.68
N ASN A 367 20.95 0.51 -3.01
CA ASN A 367 19.83 1.19 -3.67
C ASN A 367 18.49 0.55 -3.28
N LEU A 368 18.40 -0.78 -3.24
CA LEU A 368 17.19 -1.51 -2.85
C LEU A 368 16.82 -1.25 -1.37
N LYS A 369 17.80 -1.28 -0.46
CA LYS A 369 17.62 -0.94 0.95
C LYS A 369 17.07 0.48 1.09
N ASP A 370 17.64 1.45 0.39
CA ASP A 370 17.22 2.85 0.50
C ASP A 370 15.80 3.04 -0.08
N CYS A 371 15.44 2.36 -1.18
CA CYS A 371 14.07 2.31 -1.68
C CYS A 371 13.09 1.69 -0.67
N LEU A 372 13.45 0.60 0.01
CA LEU A 372 12.63 -0.02 1.05
C LEU A 372 12.46 0.89 2.28
N GLN A 373 13.51 1.59 2.70
CA GLN A 373 13.45 2.55 3.81
C GLN A 373 12.59 3.77 3.45
N ASN A 374 12.71 4.30 2.23
CA ASN A 374 11.84 5.38 1.75
C ASN A 374 10.38 4.94 1.70
N SER A 375 10.09 3.73 1.18
CA SER A 375 8.74 3.17 1.13
C SER A 375 8.14 2.93 2.53
N LEU A 376 8.95 2.55 3.51
CA LEU A 376 8.53 2.43 4.91
C LEU A 376 8.16 3.80 5.49
N CYS A 377 9.06 4.79 5.39
CA CYS A 377 8.82 6.14 5.88
C CYS A 377 7.61 6.82 5.19
N GLU A 378 7.40 6.56 3.89
CA GLU A 378 6.19 7.01 3.19
C GLU A 378 4.92 6.34 3.72
N ALA A 379 4.94 5.04 4.01
CA ALA A 379 3.80 4.34 4.59
C ALA A 379 3.49 4.86 6.01
N GLU A 380 4.51 4.98 6.86
CA GLU A 380 4.41 5.57 8.21
C GLU A 380 3.83 7.00 8.16
N ALA A 381 4.28 7.83 7.22
CA ALA A 381 3.76 9.19 7.04
C ALA A 381 2.29 9.19 6.58
N ARG A 382 1.91 8.35 5.60
CA ARG A 382 0.52 8.22 5.13
C ARG A 382 -0.40 7.79 6.27
N TYR A 383 -0.09 6.70 6.97
CA TYR A 383 -0.89 6.23 8.09
C TYR A 383 -0.94 7.25 9.24
N GLY A 384 0.15 7.97 9.50
CA GLY A 384 0.16 9.10 10.44
C GLY A 384 -0.84 10.20 10.06
N THR A 385 -0.95 10.53 8.77
CA THR A 385 -1.96 11.51 8.29
C THR A 385 -3.39 10.97 8.31
N GLU A 386 -3.61 9.68 8.02
CA GLU A 386 -4.94 9.05 8.09
C GLU A 386 -5.44 8.97 9.54
N LEU A 387 -4.58 8.58 10.49
CA LEU A 387 -4.89 8.59 11.91
C LEU A 387 -5.21 9.99 12.43
N ALA A 388 -4.47 11.02 11.99
CA ALA A 388 -4.75 12.41 12.35
C ALA A 388 -6.11 12.90 11.77
N GLN A 389 -6.47 12.47 10.56
CA GLN A 389 -7.77 12.77 9.96
C GLN A 389 -8.91 12.07 10.71
N MET A 390 -8.76 10.79 11.06
CA MET A 390 -9.76 10.07 11.86
C MET A 390 -9.92 10.67 13.25
N GLN A 391 -8.83 11.05 13.94
CA GLN A 391 -8.90 11.73 15.24
C GLN A 391 -9.61 13.08 15.15
N SER A 392 -9.38 13.85 14.07
CA SER A 392 -10.08 15.11 13.82
C SER A 392 -11.59 14.89 13.62
N LEU A 393 -11.98 13.87 12.85
CA LEU A 393 -13.38 13.49 12.65
C LEU A 393 -14.04 13.02 13.95
N ILE A 394 -13.36 12.19 14.74
CA ILE A 394 -13.82 11.73 16.06
C ILE A 394 -14.09 12.95 16.95
N SER A 395 -13.13 13.86 17.11
CA SER A 395 -13.32 15.02 17.98
C SER A 395 -14.36 16.02 17.47
N THR A 396 -14.59 16.11 16.15
CA THR A 396 -15.72 16.86 15.59
C THR A 396 -17.07 16.23 15.97
N VAL A 397 -17.18 14.91 15.95
CA VAL A 397 -18.40 14.18 16.34
C VAL A 397 -18.58 14.21 17.87
N GLU A 398 -17.51 14.15 18.66
CA GLU A 398 -17.56 14.33 20.11
C GLU A 398 -18.05 15.74 20.48
N GLU A 399 -17.60 16.78 19.78
CA GLU A 399 -18.06 18.16 19.94
C GLU A 399 -19.57 18.29 19.62
N GLN A 400 -20.01 17.79 18.46
CA GLN A 400 -21.44 17.77 18.07
C GLN A 400 -22.31 16.98 19.06
N LEU A 401 -21.83 15.84 19.57
CA LEU A 401 -22.53 15.08 20.61
C LEU A 401 -22.58 15.82 21.95
N SER A 402 -21.60 16.67 22.26
CA SER A 402 -21.62 17.52 23.44
C SER A 402 -22.60 18.70 23.31
N GLU A 403 -22.68 19.30 22.12
CA GLU A 403 -23.63 20.37 21.79
C GLU A 403 -25.08 19.87 21.87
N ILE A 404 -25.39 18.75 21.21
CA ILE A 404 -26.73 18.12 21.25
C ILE A 404 -27.14 17.74 22.67
N ARG A 405 -26.21 17.30 23.52
CA ARG A 405 -26.50 17.01 24.95
C ARG A 405 -26.81 18.28 25.73
N ALA A 406 -26.01 19.33 25.58
CA ALA A 406 -26.25 20.61 26.26
C ALA A 406 -27.59 21.23 25.82
N ASP A 407 -27.94 21.12 24.54
CA ASP A 407 -29.19 21.66 24.01
C ASP A 407 -30.42 20.84 24.47
N LEU A 408 -30.29 19.51 24.60
CA LEU A 408 -31.32 18.65 25.19
C LEU A 408 -31.49 18.89 26.70
N GLU A 409 -30.40 19.10 27.44
CA GLU A 409 -30.45 19.51 28.85
C GLU A 409 -31.13 20.86 29.04
N ARG A 410 -30.85 21.84 28.16
CA ARG A 410 -31.53 23.15 28.12
C ARG A 410 -33.02 23.00 27.81
N GLN A 411 -33.38 22.26 26.77
CA GLN A 411 -34.79 22.01 26.42
C GLN A 411 -35.55 21.32 27.56
N ASN A 412 -34.93 20.39 28.29
CA ASN A 412 -35.52 19.72 29.44
C ASN A 412 -35.77 20.71 30.61
N GLN A 413 -34.83 21.62 30.87
CA GLN A 413 -35.01 22.71 31.84
C GLN A 413 -36.15 23.67 31.44
N GLU A 414 -36.22 24.07 30.18
CA GLU A 414 -37.31 24.89 29.63
C GLU A 414 -38.66 24.18 29.74
N TYR A 415 -38.70 22.87 29.46
CA TYR A 415 -39.92 22.06 29.57
C TYR A 415 -40.38 21.91 31.03
N GLN A 416 -39.47 21.76 31.99
CA GLN A 416 -39.80 21.74 33.41
C GLN A 416 -40.39 23.09 33.87
N VAL A 417 -39.83 24.22 33.43
CA VAL A 417 -40.39 25.55 33.72
C VAL A 417 -41.79 25.71 33.12
N LEU A 418 -42.04 25.18 31.92
CA LEU A 418 -43.38 25.15 31.32
C LEU A 418 -44.37 24.27 32.08
N LEU A 419 -43.93 23.13 32.64
CA LEU A 419 -44.76 22.30 33.52
C LEU A 419 -45.10 23.02 34.84
N ASP A 420 -44.14 23.71 35.45
CA ASP A 420 -44.35 24.49 36.68
C ASP A 420 -45.32 25.66 36.45
N VAL A 421 -45.19 26.37 35.33
CA VAL A 421 -46.11 27.43 34.90
C VAL A 421 -47.50 26.85 34.61
N ARG A 422 -47.60 25.71 33.93
CA ARG A 422 -48.88 25.03 33.68
C ARG A 422 -49.56 24.64 34.99
N ALA A 423 -48.84 24.02 35.93
CA ALA A 423 -49.40 23.62 37.22
C ALA A 423 -49.91 24.84 38.03
N ARG A 424 -49.21 25.99 37.93
CA ARG A 424 -49.71 27.24 38.53
C ARG A 424 -50.99 27.74 37.85
N LEU A 425 -51.04 27.76 36.52
CA LEU A 425 -52.22 28.18 35.75
C LEU A 425 -53.42 27.26 35.97
N GLU A 426 -53.21 25.94 36.11
CA GLU A 426 -54.27 24.99 36.49
C GLU A 426 -54.80 25.29 37.90
N GLY A 427 -53.93 25.62 38.85
CA GLY A 427 -54.32 26.11 40.18
C GLY A 427 -55.08 27.45 40.14
N GLU A 428 -54.64 28.41 39.32
CA GLU A 428 -55.33 29.69 39.10
C GLU A 428 -56.74 29.45 38.53
N ILE A 429 -56.88 28.63 37.47
CA ILE A 429 -58.16 28.22 36.89
C ILE A 429 -59.08 27.55 37.93
N ASP A 430 -58.54 26.68 38.77
CA ASP A 430 -59.31 26.03 39.83
C ASP A 430 -59.69 26.97 40.99
N THR A 431 -59.04 28.13 41.14
CA THR A 431 -59.54 29.21 42.01
C THR A 431 -60.59 30.06 41.33
N TYR A 432 -60.45 30.36 40.03
CA TYR A 432 -61.48 31.07 39.26
C TYR A 432 -62.79 30.27 39.16
N ARG A 433 -62.72 28.95 38.97
CA ARG A 433 -63.88 28.04 39.02
C ARG A 433 -64.62 28.14 40.36
N LYS A 434 -63.91 27.98 41.49
CA LYS A 434 -64.50 28.08 42.83
C LYS A 434 -65.08 29.46 43.14
N LEU A 435 -64.48 30.52 42.60
CA LEU A 435 -65.03 31.88 42.71
C LEU A 435 -66.32 32.03 41.91
N LEU A 436 -66.34 31.57 40.64
CA LEU A 436 -67.53 31.53 39.80
C LEU A 436 -68.65 30.69 40.43
N GLU A 437 -68.37 29.45 40.87
CA GLU A 437 -69.31 28.60 41.62
C GLU A 437 -69.87 29.34 42.86
N SER A 438 -69.03 30.11 43.57
CA SER A 438 -69.48 30.92 44.71
C SER A 438 -70.26 32.17 44.30
N GLU A 439 -70.10 32.68 43.09
CA GLU A 439 -70.85 33.82 42.54
C GLU A 439 -72.14 33.39 41.87
N ASP A 440 -72.19 32.21 41.27
CA ASP A 440 -73.42 31.55 40.83
C ASP A 440 -74.30 31.24 42.04
N CYS A 441 -73.78 30.63 43.11
CA CYS A 441 -74.56 30.45 44.35
C CYS A 441 -74.98 31.78 45.00
N LYS A 442 -74.16 32.85 44.90
CA LYS A 442 -74.60 34.20 45.32
C LYS A 442 -75.71 34.69 44.41
N HIS A 443 -75.59 34.58 43.11
CA HIS A 443 -76.59 35.04 42.14
C HIS A 443 -77.87 34.22 42.18
N GLU A 444 -77.85 32.93 42.53
CA GLU A 444 -79.07 32.18 42.87
C GLU A 444 -79.76 32.79 44.10
N SER A 445 -78.99 33.10 45.15
CA SER A 445 -79.53 33.73 46.37
C SER A 445 -79.99 35.18 46.14
N GLU A 446 -79.27 35.96 45.32
CA GLU A 446 -79.60 37.32 44.92
C GLU A 446 -80.70 37.37 43.88
N HIS A 447 -80.88 36.32 43.07
CA HIS A 447 -82.03 36.17 42.16
C HIS A 447 -83.28 35.76 42.95
N ALA A 448 -83.16 34.90 43.97
CA ALA A 448 -84.24 34.64 44.91
C ALA A 448 -84.62 35.91 45.70
N LEU A 449 -83.63 36.67 46.18
CA LEU A 449 -83.84 37.97 46.82
C LEU A 449 -84.31 39.05 45.83
N ARG A 450 -83.89 39.02 44.56
CA ARG A 450 -84.41 39.92 43.52
C ARG A 450 -85.84 39.55 43.14
N LEU A 451 -86.24 38.29 43.08
CA LEU A 451 -87.66 37.94 42.87
C LEU A 451 -88.53 38.44 44.04
N LEU A 452 -88.00 38.43 45.26
CA LEU A 452 -88.65 39.03 46.43
C LEU A 452 -88.69 40.57 46.32
N VAL A 453 -87.56 41.20 46.03
CA VAL A 453 -87.40 42.66 45.89
C VAL A 453 -88.04 43.19 44.60
N GLU A 454 -88.29 42.38 43.58
CA GLU A 454 -89.04 42.70 42.36
C GLU A 454 -90.55 42.56 42.58
N ALA A 455 -91.00 41.71 43.51
CA ALA A 455 -92.36 41.80 44.02
C ALA A 455 -92.57 43.14 44.76
N ASP A 456 -91.61 43.55 45.61
CA ASP A 456 -91.63 44.84 46.31
C ASP A 456 -91.38 46.05 45.38
N MET A 457 -90.54 45.91 44.35
CA MET A 457 -90.23 46.97 43.35
C MET A 457 -91.27 47.06 42.24
N CYS A 458 -92.06 46.02 41.96
CA CYS A 458 -93.35 46.18 41.28
C CYS A 458 -94.36 46.98 42.15
N GLY A 459 -94.06 47.15 43.45
CA GLY A 459 -94.65 48.15 44.33
C GLY A 459 -93.98 49.53 44.27
N MET A 460 -92.67 49.64 44.03
CA MET A 460 -91.92 50.92 44.10
C MET A 460 -91.50 51.59 42.79
N HIS A 461 -91.31 50.91 41.65
CA HIS A 461 -91.14 51.59 40.35
C HIS A 461 -92.45 52.30 39.93
N LYS A 462 -93.58 51.76 40.42
CA LYS A 462 -94.89 52.46 40.56
C LYS A 462 -94.86 53.80 41.30
N LEU A 463 -93.72 54.20 41.87
CA LEU A 463 -93.49 55.42 42.65
C LEU A 463 -92.21 56.17 42.20
N LEU A 464 -91.59 55.82 41.06
CA LEU A 464 -90.27 56.34 40.66
C LEU A 464 -90.12 56.80 39.20
N ASP A 465 -90.94 56.30 38.26
CA ASP A 465 -91.09 56.95 36.94
C ASP A 465 -91.56 58.43 37.07
N ASP A 466 -92.05 58.80 38.25
CA ASP A 466 -92.43 60.12 38.75
C ASP A 466 -91.30 61.20 38.75
N MET A 467 -90.20 61.09 37.96
CA MET A 467 -89.00 61.97 38.03
C MET A 467 -88.45 62.63 36.71
N SER A 468 -87.17 62.41 36.30
CA SER A 468 -86.37 63.45 35.58
C SER A 468 -85.18 62.99 34.70
N LEU A 469 -84.52 63.92 33.97
CA LEU A 469 -83.61 63.68 32.83
C LEU A 469 -82.45 64.75 32.67
N ALA A 470 -81.12 64.43 32.62
CA ALA A 470 -80.00 65.41 32.29
C ALA A 470 -78.48 64.93 32.12
N LYS A 471 -77.70 65.44 31.09
CA LYS A 471 -76.28 66.05 31.08
C LYS A 471 -74.88 65.24 30.93
N ALA A 472 -73.85 65.66 30.09
CA ALA A 472 -72.43 65.07 29.89
C ALA A 472 -71.29 65.87 29.03
N ASP A 473 -69.96 65.42 28.87
CA ASP A 473 -68.91 65.50 27.69
C ASP A 473 -67.26 65.48 27.86
N LEU A 474 -66.37 64.71 27.05
CA LEU A 474 -64.86 64.78 26.53
C LEU A 474 -63.58 63.74 26.80
N GLU A 475 -62.48 63.50 25.91
CA GLU A 475 -61.10 62.69 26.05
C GLU A 475 -59.97 62.47 24.83
N ALA A 476 -58.61 62.03 24.93
CA ALA A 476 -57.51 61.58 23.85
C ALA A 476 -55.86 61.24 24.06
N GLN A 477 -55.05 60.50 23.15
CA GLN A 477 -53.50 60.51 22.68
C GLN A 477 -52.43 59.28 22.28
N GLN A 478 -51.01 59.36 22.17
CA GLN A 478 -49.89 58.61 21.28
C GLN A 478 -48.34 58.39 21.82
N GLU A 479 -47.09 57.88 21.33
CA GLU A 479 -46.22 57.01 20.31
C GLU A 479 -44.58 57.02 20.58
N SER A 480 -43.37 56.46 20.04
CA SER A 480 -42.57 55.37 19.21
C SER A 480 -40.90 55.48 19.28
N LEU A 481 -39.74 54.84 18.74
CA LEU A 481 -39.07 53.63 17.98
C LEU A 481 -37.40 53.54 17.75
N LYS A 482 -36.65 52.42 17.29
CA LYS A 482 -35.21 52.14 16.61
C LYS A 482 -33.81 51.60 17.34
N GLU A 483 -32.54 51.13 16.86
CA GLU A 483 -31.76 50.27 15.78
C GLU A 483 -30.08 50.04 15.85
N GLU A 484 -29.33 49.12 15.09
CA GLU A 484 -27.78 48.89 14.65
C GLU A 484 -26.61 47.97 15.38
N GLN A 485 -25.33 47.43 14.99
CA GLN A 485 -24.28 47.08 13.84
C GLN A 485 -22.99 46.03 14.11
N LEU A 486 -21.77 45.91 13.38
CA LEU A 486 -20.60 44.80 13.34
C LEU A 486 -18.99 45.17 13.12
N CYS A 487 -17.77 44.49 12.82
CA CYS A 487 -17.06 43.18 12.28
C CYS A 487 -15.42 42.87 12.53
N LEU A 488 -14.55 42.05 11.75
CA LEU A 488 -13.09 41.41 11.98
C LEU A 488 -11.91 41.36 10.82
N LYS A 489 -10.62 40.77 10.65
CA LYS A 489 -9.52 39.69 11.08
C LYS A 489 -7.91 40.08 10.94
N SER A 490 -6.68 39.43 10.69
CA SER A 490 -5.92 38.21 10.00
C SER A 490 -4.41 37.65 10.46
N ASP A 491 -3.31 37.28 9.64
CA ASP A 491 -2.20 36.15 9.79
C ASP A 491 -0.55 36.26 9.51
N HIS A 492 0.34 35.19 9.21
CA HIS A 492 1.92 34.96 9.36
C HIS A 492 2.83 34.15 8.23
N GLU A 493 4.17 33.64 8.10
CA GLU A 493 5.65 33.46 8.66
C GLU A 493 6.85 33.11 7.55
N GLN A 494 8.12 32.47 7.46
CA GLN A 494 9.25 31.59 8.15
C GLN A 494 10.72 31.27 7.40
N GLU A 495 11.83 30.61 7.99
CA GLU A 495 13.08 29.71 7.54
C GLU A 495 14.71 29.98 7.29
N VAL A 496 15.69 28.99 6.95
CA VAL A 496 17.29 28.99 6.91
C VAL A 496 18.13 27.95 5.92
N ASN A 497 19.43 27.35 5.82
CA ASN A 497 20.92 27.17 6.31
C ASN A 497 22.03 26.31 5.39
N THR A 498 23.43 26.20 5.55
CA THR A 498 24.51 25.25 4.81
C THR A 498 26.14 25.19 5.16
N LEU A 499 27.07 24.22 4.70
CA LEU A 499 28.61 23.98 5.05
C LEU A 499 29.67 23.03 4.18
N ARG A 500 31.09 23.17 4.11
CA ARG A 500 32.31 22.18 3.77
C ARG A 500 33.87 22.69 3.65
N ARG A 501 34.97 21.93 3.14
CA ARG A 501 36.49 22.30 2.91
C ARG A 501 37.57 21.29 2.19
N GLN A 502 38.85 21.65 1.73
CA GLN A 502 40.08 20.87 1.10
C GLN A 502 41.51 21.65 1.02
N LEU A 503 42.80 21.40 0.50
CA LEU A 503 43.77 20.40 -0.23
C LEU A 503 45.39 20.76 -0.26
N GLY A 504 46.40 20.08 -0.99
CA GLY A 504 47.95 20.37 -1.09
C GLY A 504 48.99 19.58 -2.10
N ASP A 505 50.37 19.83 -2.22
CA ASP A 505 51.41 19.27 -3.27
C ASP A 505 53.06 19.25 -3.07
N ARG A 506 54.02 18.91 -4.06
CA ARG A 506 55.58 18.58 -4.04
C ARG A 506 56.45 18.58 -5.44
N LEU A 507 57.72 18.11 -5.90
CA LEU A 507 59.13 17.52 -5.58
C LEU A 507 60.21 17.37 -6.84
N ARG A 508 61.62 17.24 -6.79
CA ARG A 508 62.69 16.82 -7.91
C ARG A 508 64.31 16.79 -7.66
N ILE A 509 65.28 16.27 -8.54
CA ILE A 509 66.85 16.22 -8.44
C ILE A 509 67.83 16.09 -9.76
N GLU A 510 69.13 15.52 -9.76
CA GLU A 510 70.22 15.06 -10.80
C GLU A 510 71.44 15.97 -11.39
N LEU A 511 72.64 15.65 -12.07
CA LEU A 511 73.74 14.56 -12.31
C LEU A 511 74.97 14.91 -13.35
N ASP A 512 76.28 14.39 -13.36
CA ASP A 512 77.48 14.62 -14.37
C ASP A 512 78.91 13.80 -14.27
N THR A 513 79.85 13.60 -15.31
CA THR A 513 81.33 13.00 -15.38
C THR A 513 82.10 12.86 -16.83
N GLU A 514 83.38 12.44 -17.26
CA GLU A 514 84.88 12.20 -16.85
C GLU A 514 86.14 12.16 -17.95
N PRO A 515 86.97 11.09 -18.39
CA PRO A 515 88.52 11.10 -18.63
C PRO A 515 89.32 10.45 -19.92
N THR A 516 90.72 10.37 -20.06
CA THR A 516 91.60 9.79 -21.24
C THR A 516 93.20 9.48 -21.12
N VAL A 517 94.02 8.90 -22.12
CA VAL A 517 95.53 8.41 -22.07
C VAL A 517 96.49 8.37 -23.41
N ASP A 518 97.74 7.72 -23.49
CA ASP A 518 98.93 7.89 -24.51
C ASP A 518 99.94 6.65 -24.98
N LEU A 519 101.23 6.78 -25.53
CA LEU A 519 102.06 5.81 -26.45
C LEU A 519 103.61 5.41 -26.19
N ASN A 520 103.98 4.09 -26.09
CA ASN A 520 105.37 3.52 -26.26
C ASN A 520 105.37 2.01 -26.71
N SER A 521 105.16 1.69 -28.00
CA SER A 521 104.18 0.63 -28.30
C SER A 521 104.37 -0.33 -29.51
N VAL A 522 105.48 -0.34 -30.25
CA VAL A 522 105.48 -0.80 -31.68
C VAL A 522 106.13 -2.18 -31.98
N LEU A 523 106.81 -2.82 -31.03
CA LEU A 523 107.21 -4.25 -31.16
C LEU A 523 106.66 -5.17 -30.05
N GLU A 524 106.20 -4.59 -28.94
CA GLU A 524 105.27 -5.17 -27.95
C GLU A 524 103.86 -5.37 -28.56
N THR A 525 103.83 -5.90 -29.78
CA THR A 525 102.78 -5.60 -30.78
C THR A 525 102.68 -6.65 -31.88
N MET A 526 103.76 -7.37 -32.21
CA MET A 526 103.73 -8.46 -33.21
C MET A 526 103.54 -9.82 -32.55
N ARG A 527 104.35 -10.14 -31.53
CA ARG A 527 104.06 -11.29 -30.64
C ARG A 527 102.76 -11.03 -29.89
N CYS A 528 102.63 -9.83 -29.35
CA CYS A 528 101.39 -9.36 -28.72
C CYS A 528 100.24 -9.20 -29.72
N GLN A 529 100.44 -9.25 -31.05
CA GLN A 529 99.32 -9.36 -32.00
C GLN A 529 98.74 -10.77 -31.99
N TYR A 530 99.56 -11.82 -32.06
CA TYR A 530 99.05 -13.19 -32.03
C TYR A 530 98.60 -13.63 -30.63
N GLU A 531 99.36 -13.27 -29.60
CA GLU A 531 98.93 -13.49 -28.21
C GLU A 531 97.68 -12.66 -27.90
N ALA A 532 97.59 -11.38 -28.31
CA ALA A 532 96.34 -10.65 -28.15
C ALA A 532 95.22 -11.11 -29.10
N MET A 533 95.47 -11.77 -30.24
CA MET A 533 94.41 -12.31 -31.10
C MET A 533 93.78 -13.57 -30.53
N VAL A 534 94.60 -14.46 -29.94
CA VAL A 534 94.08 -15.59 -29.16
C VAL A 534 93.39 -15.09 -27.89
N GLU A 535 93.99 -14.12 -27.19
CA GLU A 535 93.40 -13.54 -25.98
C GLU A 535 92.20 -12.62 -26.25
N THR A 536 92.06 -11.97 -27.41
CA THR A 536 90.81 -11.33 -27.82
C THR A 536 89.81 -12.40 -28.13
N ASN A 537 90.07 -13.36 -29.02
CA ASN A 537 89.09 -14.41 -29.30
C ASN A 537 88.62 -15.15 -28.03
N ARG A 538 89.50 -15.35 -27.04
CA ARG A 538 89.13 -15.86 -25.70
C ARG A 538 88.28 -14.85 -24.92
N ARG A 539 88.72 -13.59 -24.77
CA ARG A 539 87.99 -12.55 -24.04
C ARG A 539 86.67 -12.15 -24.69
N ASP A 540 86.56 -12.19 -26.00
CA ASP A 540 85.37 -11.83 -26.78
C ASP A 540 84.31 -12.93 -26.62
N VAL A 541 84.74 -14.19 -26.58
CA VAL A 541 83.88 -15.35 -26.23
C VAL A 541 83.51 -15.34 -24.75
N GLU A 542 84.45 -15.05 -23.84
CA GLU A 542 84.17 -14.94 -22.40
C GLU A 542 83.22 -13.78 -22.08
N GLN A 543 83.41 -12.60 -22.69
CA GLN A 543 82.51 -11.45 -22.55
C GLN A 543 81.13 -11.72 -23.17
N TRP A 544 81.06 -12.50 -24.25
CA TRP A 544 79.78 -12.93 -24.82
C TRP A 544 79.05 -13.90 -23.88
N PHE A 545 79.76 -14.84 -23.25
CA PHE A 545 79.21 -15.71 -22.19
C PHE A 545 78.80 -14.94 -20.93
N GLU A 546 79.62 -14.01 -20.45
CA GLU A 546 79.28 -13.13 -19.31
C GLU A 546 78.03 -12.30 -19.65
N ALA A 547 78.01 -11.58 -20.77
CA ALA A 547 76.86 -10.77 -21.17
C ALA A 547 75.57 -11.59 -21.38
N GLN A 548 75.66 -12.81 -21.92
CA GLN A 548 74.48 -13.67 -22.10
C GLN A 548 74.02 -14.31 -20.79
N SER A 549 74.93 -14.73 -19.90
CA SER A 549 74.56 -15.28 -18.58
C SER A 549 74.04 -14.20 -17.63
N GLU A 550 74.63 -13.01 -17.61
CA GLU A 550 74.09 -11.82 -16.94
C GLU A 550 72.72 -11.45 -17.53
N GLY A 551 72.56 -11.46 -18.85
CA GLY A 551 71.30 -11.13 -19.53
C GLY A 551 70.14 -12.04 -19.11
N ILE A 552 70.33 -13.37 -19.13
CA ILE A 552 69.28 -14.31 -18.71
C ILE A 552 69.12 -14.30 -17.18
N SER A 553 70.19 -14.07 -16.41
CA SER A 553 70.08 -13.87 -14.95
C SER A 553 69.25 -12.64 -14.60
N LEU A 554 69.45 -11.52 -15.31
CA LEU A 554 68.66 -10.29 -15.17
C LEU A 554 67.19 -10.52 -15.51
N GLN A 555 66.92 -11.27 -16.59
CA GLN A 555 65.57 -11.68 -16.97
C GLN A 555 64.89 -12.54 -15.89
N ALA A 556 65.62 -13.50 -15.31
CA ALA A 556 65.12 -14.33 -14.21
C ALA A 556 64.83 -13.51 -12.94
N THR A 557 65.68 -12.53 -12.59
CA THR A 557 65.41 -11.61 -11.46
C THR A 557 64.24 -10.68 -11.73
N SER A 558 64.12 -10.09 -12.93
CA SER A 558 62.97 -9.23 -13.30
C SER A 558 61.65 -10.01 -13.20
N CYS A 559 61.62 -11.22 -13.77
CA CYS A 559 60.44 -12.07 -13.72
C CYS A 559 60.09 -12.47 -12.26
N SER A 560 61.09 -12.74 -11.41
CA SER A 560 60.86 -12.99 -9.98
C SER A 560 60.28 -11.78 -9.23
N GLU A 561 60.71 -10.55 -9.55
CA GLU A 561 60.17 -9.32 -8.96
C GLU A 561 58.75 -9.03 -9.45
N GLU A 562 58.48 -9.22 -10.75
CA GLU A 562 57.15 -9.11 -11.35
C GLU A 562 56.18 -10.14 -10.77
N LEU A 563 56.61 -11.38 -10.58
CA LEU A 563 55.82 -12.44 -9.93
C LEU A 563 55.49 -12.09 -8.49
N GLN A 564 56.47 -11.59 -7.71
CA GLN A 564 56.23 -11.15 -6.33
C GLN A 564 55.27 -9.96 -6.25
N CYS A 565 55.34 -9.03 -7.21
CA CYS A 565 54.39 -7.92 -7.34
C CYS A 565 52.96 -8.45 -7.63
N CYS A 566 52.81 -9.35 -8.60
CA CYS A 566 51.52 -9.95 -8.94
C CYS A 566 50.92 -10.76 -7.78
N GLN A 567 51.73 -11.56 -7.07
CA GLN A 567 51.29 -12.28 -5.86
C GLN A 567 50.83 -11.33 -4.75
N SER A 568 51.45 -10.16 -4.63
CA SER A 568 51.02 -9.13 -3.67
C SER A 568 49.68 -8.52 -4.07
N GLU A 569 49.46 -8.20 -5.36
CA GLU A 569 48.17 -7.72 -5.84
C GLU A 569 47.06 -8.76 -5.68
N ILE A 570 47.34 -10.03 -5.97
CA ILE A 570 46.42 -11.17 -5.75
C ILE A 570 45.95 -11.22 -4.29
N LEU A 571 46.87 -11.04 -3.33
CA LEU A 571 46.51 -11.04 -1.90
C LEU A 571 45.64 -9.83 -1.53
N GLU A 572 45.95 -8.64 -2.03
CA GLU A 572 45.12 -7.44 -1.80
C GLU A 572 43.72 -7.60 -2.41
N LEU A 573 43.62 -8.06 -3.66
CA LEU A 573 42.35 -8.31 -4.33
C LEU A 573 41.53 -9.38 -3.62
N ARG A 574 42.14 -10.53 -3.25
CA ARG A 574 41.48 -11.56 -2.44
C ARG A 574 40.97 -10.98 -1.10
N CYS A 575 41.71 -10.08 -0.46
CA CYS A 575 41.23 -9.38 0.73
C CYS A 575 40.03 -8.45 0.44
N THR A 576 40.01 -7.73 -0.68
CA THR A 576 38.83 -6.90 -1.05
C THR A 576 37.60 -7.72 -1.40
N VAL A 577 37.74 -8.85 -2.13
CA VAL A 577 36.65 -9.81 -2.38
C VAL A 577 36.03 -10.28 -1.07
N ASN A 578 36.85 -10.82 -0.15
CA ASN A 578 36.37 -11.29 1.16
C ASN A 578 35.66 -10.17 1.96
N ALA A 579 36.15 -8.93 1.90
CA ALA A 579 35.51 -7.80 2.59
C ALA A 579 34.15 -7.44 1.97
N LEU A 580 34.05 -7.42 0.64
CA LEU A 580 32.80 -7.16 -0.09
C LEU A 580 31.78 -8.27 0.12
N GLU A 581 32.20 -9.54 0.15
CA GLU A 581 31.32 -10.68 0.45
C GLU A 581 30.73 -10.60 1.87
N VAL A 582 31.53 -10.21 2.86
CA VAL A 582 31.08 -10.00 4.25
C VAL A 582 30.11 -8.81 4.33
N GLU A 583 30.36 -7.70 3.62
CA GLU A 583 29.41 -6.58 3.58
C GLU A 583 28.11 -6.99 2.88
N ARG A 584 28.19 -7.69 1.75
CA ARG A 584 27.02 -8.21 0.99
C ARG A 584 26.18 -9.16 1.86
N GLN A 585 26.79 -10.04 2.65
CA GLN A 585 26.06 -10.91 3.57
C GLN A 585 25.42 -10.11 4.72
N ALA A 586 26.10 -9.08 5.24
CA ALA A 586 25.53 -8.19 6.25
C ALA A 586 24.34 -7.37 5.71
N GLN A 587 24.42 -6.88 4.47
CA GLN A 587 23.32 -6.19 3.80
C GLN A 587 22.13 -7.13 3.53
N HIS A 588 22.37 -8.36 3.07
CA HIS A 588 21.33 -9.38 2.91
C HIS A 588 20.63 -9.71 4.24
N ASN A 589 21.39 -9.94 5.32
CA ASN A 589 20.82 -10.20 6.65
C ASN A 589 19.96 -9.00 7.13
N LEU A 590 20.41 -7.76 6.88
CA LEU A 590 19.66 -6.55 7.23
C LEU A 590 18.37 -6.40 6.40
N LYS A 591 18.42 -6.67 5.10
CA LYS A 591 17.25 -6.70 4.22
C LYS A 591 16.20 -7.68 4.76
N ASP A 592 16.62 -8.91 5.10
CA ASP A 592 15.72 -9.94 5.60
C ASP A 592 15.12 -9.54 6.96
N CYS A 593 15.88 -8.92 7.86
CA CYS A 593 15.35 -8.33 9.09
C CYS A 593 14.31 -7.22 8.83
N LEU A 594 14.54 -6.34 7.85
CA LEU A 594 13.60 -5.28 7.48
C LEU A 594 12.33 -5.85 6.85
N GLN A 595 12.44 -6.87 5.97
CA GLN A 595 11.28 -7.54 5.38
C GLN A 595 10.43 -8.26 6.45
N ASN A 596 11.07 -8.97 7.38
CA ASN A 596 10.36 -9.58 8.52
C ASN A 596 9.66 -8.52 9.39
N SER A 597 10.33 -7.39 9.69
CA SER A 597 9.73 -6.30 10.46
C SER A 597 8.55 -5.63 9.75
N LEU A 598 8.58 -5.55 8.42
CA LEU A 598 7.47 -5.05 7.61
C LEU A 598 6.27 -6.02 7.67
N CYS A 599 6.49 -7.31 7.42
CA CYS A 599 5.43 -8.31 7.49
C CYS A 599 4.83 -8.45 8.90
N GLU A 600 5.64 -8.28 9.95
CA GLU A 600 5.13 -8.20 11.34
C GLU A 600 4.27 -6.95 11.55
N ALA A 601 4.65 -5.78 11.02
CA ALA A 601 3.85 -4.57 11.14
C ALA A 601 2.52 -4.68 10.38
N GLU A 602 2.55 -5.15 9.14
CA GLU A 602 1.36 -5.46 8.32
C GLU A 602 0.42 -6.42 9.04
N ALA A 603 0.95 -7.50 9.63
CA ALA A 603 0.17 -8.46 10.41
C ALA A 603 -0.46 -7.83 11.67
N ARG A 604 0.29 -7.03 12.43
CA ARG A 604 -0.22 -6.32 13.62
C ARG A 604 -1.37 -5.39 13.24
N TYR A 605 -1.15 -4.47 12.30
CA TYR A 605 -2.19 -3.54 11.84
C TYR A 605 -3.40 -4.27 11.24
N GLY A 606 -3.19 -5.38 10.51
CA GLY A 606 -4.28 -6.25 10.06
C GLY A 606 -5.12 -6.81 11.21
N THR A 607 -4.50 -7.24 12.32
CA THR A 607 -5.23 -7.69 13.51
C THR A 607 -5.91 -6.57 14.30
N GLU A 608 -5.35 -5.37 14.35
CA GLU A 608 -5.96 -4.21 15.00
C GLU A 608 -7.17 -3.69 14.21
N LEU A 609 -7.05 -3.63 12.88
CA LEU A 609 -8.13 -3.23 11.98
C LEU A 609 -9.29 -4.25 12.04
N ALA A 610 -9.01 -5.55 12.09
CA ALA A 610 -10.02 -6.58 12.31
C ALA A 610 -10.71 -6.47 13.69
N GLN A 611 -9.97 -6.10 14.75
CA GLN A 611 -10.56 -5.83 16.07
C GLN A 611 -11.47 -4.60 16.06
N MET A 612 -11.06 -3.51 15.40
CA MET A 612 -11.90 -2.31 15.25
C MET A 612 -13.16 -2.59 14.42
N GLN A 613 -13.05 -3.36 13.32
CA GLN A 613 -14.23 -3.82 12.57
C GLN A 613 -15.18 -4.65 13.44
N SER A 614 -14.67 -5.58 14.24
CA SER A 614 -15.49 -6.36 15.18
C SER A 614 -16.18 -5.48 16.22
N LEU A 615 -15.50 -4.45 16.74
CA LEU A 615 -16.09 -3.50 17.69
C LEU A 615 -17.22 -2.70 17.02
N ILE A 616 -16.98 -2.15 15.83
CA ILE A 616 -17.96 -1.40 15.04
C ILE A 616 -19.22 -2.26 14.83
N SER A 617 -19.09 -3.50 14.36
CA SER A 617 -20.25 -4.37 14.15
C SER A 617 -21.04 -4.66 15.44
N THR A 618 -20.38 -4.80 16.61
CA THR A 618 -21.10 -4.95 17.88
C THR A 618 -21.84 -3.67 18.32
N VAL A 619 -21.32 -2.49 17.98
CA VAL A 619 -22.00 -1.20 18.26
C VAL A 619 -23.14 -0.97 17.26
N GLU A 620 -22.98 -1.33 15.99
CA GLU A 620 -24.03 -1.31 14.99
C GLU A 620 -25.20 -2.24 15.36
N GLU A 621 -24.89 -3.45 15.86
CA GLU A 621 -25.88 -4.41 16.37
C GLU A 621 -26.65 -3.82 17.57
N GLN A 622 -25.97 -3.28 18.58
CA GLN A 622 -26.59 -2.61 19.72
C GLN A 622 -27.45 -1.41 19.31
N LEU A 623 -26.99 -0.59 18.36
CA LEU A 623 -27.77 0.53 17.83
C LEU A 623 -29.01 0.06 17.05
N SER A 624 -28.97 -1.12 16.42
CA SER A 624 -30.13 -1.71 15.76
C SER A 624 -31.15 -2.25 16.76
N GLU A 625 -30.70 -2.87 17.86
CA GLU A 625 -31.55 -3.37 18.94
C GLU A 625 -32.27 -2.21 19.65
N ILE A 626 -31.53 -1.15 20.04
CA ILE A 626 -32.10 0.04 20.67
C ILE A 626 -33.13 0.73 19.76
N ARG A 627 -32.91 0.77 18.44
CA ARG A 627 -33.88 1.33 17.48
C ARG A 627 -35.16 0.49 17.41
N ALA A 628 -35.05 -0.83 17.33
CA ALA A 628 -36.20 -1.73 17.31
C ALA A 628 -37.04 -1.61 18.61
N ASP A 629 -36.38 -1.46 19.76
CA ASP A 629 -37.06 -1.25 21.04
C ASP A 629 -37.73 0.13 21.13
N LEU A 630 -37.13 1.19 20.57
CA LEU A 630 -37.75 2.52 20.44
C LEU A 630 -38.96 2.51 19.49
N GLU A 631 -38.90 1.80 18.37
CA GLU A 631 -40.02 1.63 17.46
C GLU A 631 -41.18 0.87 18.12
N ARG A 632 -40.86 -0.21 18.86
CA ARG A 632 -41.83 -0.98 19.66
C ARG A 632 -42.47 -0.12 20.75
N GLN A 633 -41.70 0.66 21.50
CA GLN A 633 -42.23 1.59 22.51
C GLN A 633 -43.15 2.65 21.89
N ASN A 634 -42.80 3.21 20.72
CA ASN A 634 -43.68 4.17 20.02
C ASN A 634 -45.00 3.52 19.59
N GLN A 635 -44.99 2.26 19.14
CA GLN A 635 -46.22 1.52 18.83
C GLN A 635 -47.07 1.28 20.09
N GLU A 636 -46.45 0.90 21.21
CA GLU A 636 -47.12 0.76 22.51
C GLU A 636 -47.74 2.09 23.00
N TYR A 637 -47.01 3.20 22.87
CA TYR A 637 -47.52 4.53 23.19
C TYR A 637 -48.69 4.97 22.30
N GLN A 638 -48.65 4.69 20.98
CA GLN A 638 -49.75 5.02 20.08
C GLN A 638 -51.02 4.23 20.44
N VAL A 639 -50.91 2.94 20.76
CA VAL A 639 -52.06 2.13 21.21
C VAL A 639 -52.64 2.68 22.52
N LEU A 640 -51.80 3.13 23.46
CA LEU A 640 -52.25 3.77 24.70
C LEU A 640 -52.92 5.13 24.44
N LEU A 641 -52.45 5.90 23.45
CA LEU A 641 -53.06 7.16 23.02
C LEU A 641 -54.47 6.92 22.45
N ASP A 642 -54.62 5.94 21.55
CA ASP A 642 -55.91 5.59 20.93
C ASP A 642 -56.91 5.08 21.98
N VAL A 643 -56.44 4.29 22.95
CA VAL A 643 -57.23 3.86 24.12
C VAL A 643 -57.68 5.06 24.95
N ARG A 644 -56.78 6.03 25.23
CA ARG A 644 -57.11 7.24 25.98
C ARG A 644 -58.18 8.07 25.26
N VAL A 645 -58.00 8.35 23.97
CA VAL A 645 -58.95 9.16 23.18
C VAL A 645 -60.35 8.52 23.17
N ARG A 646 -60.43 7.19 23.08
CA ARG A 646 -61.72 6.47 23.21
C ARG A 646 -62.34 6.65 24.61
N LEU A 647 -61.55 6.49 25.68
CA LEU A 647 -62.03 6.65 27.05
C LEU A 647 -62.47 8.09 27.36
N GLU A 648 -61.79 9.10 26.81
CA GLU A 648 -62.21 10.50 26.90
C GLU A 648 -63.56 10.73 26.19
N GLY A 649 -63.76 10.13 25.02
CA GLY A 649 -65.05 10.12 24.33
C GLY A 649 -66.17 9.40 25.11
N GLU A 650 -65.88 8.26 25.73
CA GLU A 650 -66.82 7.55 26.61
C GLU A 650 -67.22 8.43 27.81
N ILE A 651 -66.25 9.03 28.51
CA ILE A 651 -66.47 9.97 29.63
C ILE A 651 -67.36 11.15 29.19
N ASP A 652 -67.13 11.73 28.02
CA ASP A 652 -67.97 12.82 27.50
C ASP A 652 -69.38 12.39 27.10
N THR A 653 -69.62 11.12 26.76
CA THR A 653 -70.99 10.59 26.65
C THR A 653 -71.66 10.39 28.00
N TYR A 654 -70.92 9.91 29.01
CA TYR A 654 -71.45 9.78 30.37
C TYR A 654 -71.78 11.13 31.01
N ARG A 655 -70.95 12.16 30.80
CA ARG A 655 -71.25 13.56 31.22
C ARG A 655 -72.57 14.05 30.63
N LYS A 656 -72.73 13.97 29.30
CA LYS A 656 -73.96 14.40 28.60
C LYS A 656 -75.20 13.62 29.03
N LEU A 657 -75.05 12.34 29.37
CA LEU A 657 -76.15 11.54 29.91
C LEU A 657 -76.55 12.02 31.32
N LEU A 658 -75.58 12.26 32.22
CA LEU A 658 -75.84 12.80 33.56
C LEU A 658 -76.47 14.20 33.49
N GLU A 659 -75.92 15.12 32.70
CA GLU A 659 -76.52 16.44 32.41
C GLU A 659 -77.98 16.30 31.95
N SER A 660 -78.27 15.31 31.08
CA SER A 660 -79.63 15.03 30.62
C SER A 660 -80.54 14.42 31.68
N GLU A 661 -80.02 13.81 32.75
CA GLU A 661 -80.79 13.23 33.86
C GLU A 661 -81.01 14.24 34.98
N ASP A 662 -80.03 15.09 35.29
CA ASP A 662 -80.21 16.26 36.15
C ASP A 662 -81.31 17.19 35.59
N CYS A 663 -81.31 17.40 34.26
CA CYS A 663 -82.38 18.10 33.55
C CYS A 663 -83.77 17.40 33.63
N LYS A 664 -83.87 16.14 34.07
CA LYS A 664 -85.16 15.46 34.32
C LYS A 664 -85.64 15.59 35.77
N TYR A 665 -84.73 15.85 36.71
CA TYR A 665 -85.08 16.08 38.12
C TYR A 665 -85.45 17.55 38.42
N VAL A 666 -85.06 18.49 37.56
CA VAL A 666 -85.68 19.83 37.50
C VAL A 666 -87.10 19.70 36.92
N GLY A 667 -88.07 19.44 37.80
CA GLY A 667 -89.49 19.29 37.42
C GLY A 667 -90.08 20.55 36.76
N PRO A 668 -91.14 20.43 35.94
CA PRO A 668 -91.65 21.51 35.08
C PRO A 668 -92.35 22.64 35.86
N GLY A 669 -91.56 23.55 36.40
CA GLY A 669 -91.99 24.82 37.00
C GLY A 669 -91.42 26.02 36.24
N GLN A 670 -92.29 26.76 35.54
CA GLN A 670 -92.02 28.08 34.96
C GLN A 670 -90.91 28.19 33.89
N PHE A 671 -91.09 27.50 32.75
CA PHE A 671 -90.59 28.05 31.49
C PHE A 671 -91.56 29.13 30.99
N LEU A 672 -91.23 30.41 31.20
CA LEU A 672 -91.95 31.54 30.59
C LEU A 672 -91.00 32.53 29.92
N ALA A 673 -90.85 32.33 28.62
CA ALA A 673 -90.45 33.27 27.57
C ALA A 673 -89.55 34.48 27.92
N LYS A 674 -88.36 34.49 27.31
CA LYS A 674 -87.78 35.71 26.70
C LYS A 674 -87.03 35.38 25.41
N THR A 675 -87.72 35.54 24.29
CA THR A 675 -87.12 35.79 22.98
C THR A 675 -86.85 37.28 22.83
N HIS A 676 -85.82 37.64 22.05
CA HIS A 676 -85.23 38.98 21.91
C HIS A 676 -84.42 39.43 23.16
N THR A 677 -83.29 40.13 23.00
CA THR A 677 -82.65 40.63 21.75
C THR A 677 -81.34 39.92 21.46
#